data_AF-A0A2M8M5Y7-F1
#
_entry.id   AF-A0A2M8M5Y7-F1
#
_cell.length_a   1.000
_cell.length_b   1.000
_cell.length_c   1.000
_cell.angle_alpha   90.00
_cell.angle_beta   90.00
_cell.angle_gamma   90.00
#
_symmetry.space_group_name_H-M   'P 1'
#
loop_
_entity.id
_entity.type
_entity.pdbx_description
1 polymer ?
#
loop_
_entity_poly.entity_id
_entity_poly.type
_entity_poly.pdbx_seq_one_letter_code
_entity_poly.pdbx_strand_id
1 'polypeptide(L)'
;MLSHRSLPVPPRRKDRTVTSHPSRQPHASGPPRRGRRRAPVVLAVAGLLAGALSVPVLAAESAPGPELITNGDFAAGTTGWWSTENSPADVVDGRLCAEVPAGTQNPWDAIVGQNDLPLTLGEGYELSYTASATSPVTIRTNVQMAVEPWSTELAAPDQITAEAQTFTHVFTAKADHEAAQLAFQIGGSDEAYTFCVDDVSLRGGAEPPRYEPDTGSPVRVNQVGYLTEGPKSGTFVTEKTEPLTWTLKDADGEEQASGTTEPQGTDPTSFQNVHTFDFDDFTEAGEGYTVSVDGETSEPFDIGNDLYSSLRSDALAYFYHNRSGIEIEADLVGEEYARPAGHVGVEPNQGDLEVPCQEGVCDYTLDVSGGWYDAGDHGKYVVNGGISVAQVMSNFERTLTAENADGSALGDGELRVPERGNGVPDVLDEARWQMDFLMKMMVPEGEELAGMAHHKIHDREWTGLPLLPHEDPQPRELHPPSTAATLNVAASAAQCARLFEEYDADFAARCLEAAETAWAAAKANPDMLADPNDGTGGGAYSDNEVSDEFYWAAAELFVTTGKDTYRQEVLNSELHGDAEAVFPRGGMSWGATAGLGALSLATVPNDLTDAQLRQVRGMVTEAADGYAADSRGAAYGVPYAPEGNHYVWGSNSQVLNNMIVLATAHDLTGETAYRDAVLRGLDYLLGRNPLNQSYVTGYGERDSRNQHHRFWANQLDADLPNPAPGSVAGGPNVEIQDPVAQDKLQGCAPAMCYIDHIESWATNEITINWNAPLAWIASYVDDLGQGGDQGGNPGEEPGEDPDETASCEVEYASNRWGGGFSSTVTVRNTGVATLSGWELAWAFPDDQKITQAWSAEVTQTGRDVVAKPAQWNTSIPMGTTVSFGFNGTAGGQAADPASFSLNGQKCTVK
;
A
#
# COMPACT_ATOMS: atom_id res chain seq x y z
N MET A 1 -38.82 -74.15 7.47
CA MET A 1 -40.31 -74.18 7.36
C MET A 1 -40.79 -72.79 7.77
N LEU A 2 -41.75 -72.13 7.10
CA LEU A 2 -42.49 -72.42 5.85
C LEU A 2 -42.99 -71.07 5.25
N SER A 3 -43.15 -71.02 3.92
CA SER A 3 -44.07 -70.24 3.06
C SER A 3 -44.76 -68.93 3.54
N HIS A 4 -45.03 -67.92 2.68
CA HIS A 4 -44.82 -67.78 1.22
C HIS A 4 -44.88 -66.31 0.71
N ARG A 5 -44.07 -66.04 -0.32
CA ARG A 5 -44.28 -65.16 -1.51
C ARG A 5 -45.04 -63.83 -1.38
N SER A 6 -44.37 -62.76 -1.83
CA SER A 6 -44.94 -61.74 -2.72
C SER A 6 -43.91 -61.36 -3.79
N LEU A 7 -44.33 -60.81 -4.92
CA LEU A 7 -43.49 -60.54 -6.11
C LEU A 7 -43.24 -59.02 -6.32
N PRO A 8 -42.14 -58.62 -6.99
CA PRO A 8 -41.67 -57.24 -7.00
C PRO A 8 -42.26 -56.36 -8.11
N VAL A 9 -42.26 -55.04 -7.89
CA VAL A 9 -42.44 -54.00 -8.93
C VAL A 9 -41.42 -52.86 -8.68
N PRO A 10 -40.76 -52.26 -9.70
CA PRO A 10 -39.69 -51.28 -9.51
C PRO A 10 -40.17 -49.81 -9.34
N PRO A 11 -39.28 -48.83 -9.08
CA PRO A 11 -39.64 -47.44 -8.80
C PRO A 11 -40.06 -46.65 -10.06
N ARG A 12 -40.72 -45.50 -9.83
CA ARG A 12 -41.25 -44.61 -10.89
C ARG A 12 -40.13 -43.81 -11.57
N ARG A 13 -40.21 -43.70 -12.90
CA ARG A 13 -39.61 -42.59 -13.68
C ARG A 13 -40.72 -41.63 -14.14
N LYS A 14 -40.28 -40.41 -14.53
CA LYS A 14 -40.71 -39.48 -15.60
C LYS A 14 -42.10 -39.72 -16.26
N ASP A 15 -42.87 -38.70 -16.66
CA ASP A 15 -42.49 -37.77 -17.74
C ASP A 15 -43.03 -36.32 -17.64
N ARG A 16 -42.08 -35.38 -17.78
CA ARG A 16 -42.20 -34.21 -18.67
C ARG A 16 -41.47 -34.57 -19.98
N THR A 17 -42.11 -34.44 -21.13
CA THR A 17 -41.56 -34.27 -22.51
C THR A 17 -42.78 -33.95 -23.43
N VAL A 18 -42.71 -33.52 -24.70
CA VAL A 18 -41.76 -33.60 -25.84
C VAL A 18 -41.84 -32.23 -26.56
N THR A 19 -40.79 -31.38 -26.64
CA THR A 19 -39.77 -31.23 -27.72
C THR A 19 -40.35 -31.03 -29.16
N SER A 20 -39.71 -30.32 -30.13
CA SER A 20 -38.27 -30.18 -30.44
C SER A 20 -37.83 -28.89 -31.17
N HIS A 21 -36.49 -28.71 -31.28
CA HIS A 21 -35.64 -27.78 -32.06
C HIS A 21 -35.89 -27.74 -33.61
N PRO A 22 -35.14 -26.97 -34.48
CA PRO A 22 -33.89 -26.17 -34.26
C PRO A 22 -33.74 -24.77 -34.96
N SER A 23 -32.59 -24.13 -34.70
CA SER A 23 -31.77 -23.26 -35.60
C SER A 23 -32.21 -21.84 -36.01
N ARG A 24 -31.23 -20.90 -36.06
CA ARG A 24 -31.35 -19.53 -36.59
C ARG A 24 -29.99 -18.97 -37.07
N GLN A 25 -29.94 -18.48 -38.31
CA GLN A 25 -29.14 -17.37 -38.91
C GLN A 25 -29.11 -17.54 -40.45
N PRO A 26 -28.76 -16.53 -41.29
CA PRO A 26 -28.58 -15.08 -41.06
C PRO A 26 -29.36 -14.20 -42.11
N HIS A 27 -28.91 -12.94 -42.31
CA HIS A 27 -29.14 -12.00 -43.44
C HIS A 27 -30.20 -10.86 -43.38
N ALA A 28 -29.69 -9.65 -43.11
CA ALA A 28 -29.54 -8.51 -44.05
C ALA A 28 -30.70 -7.58 -44.53
N SER A 29 -30.39 -6.28 -44.49
CA SER A 29 -30.79 -5.18 -45.41
C SER A 29 -32.25 -4.63 -45.47
N GLY A 30 -32.38 -3.29 -45.43
CA GLY A 30 -33.55 -2.52 -45.91
C GLY A 30 -33.29 -1.90 -47.30
N PRO A 31 -33.98 -0.83 -47.76
CA PRO A 31 -35.03 0.02 -47.15
C PRO A 31 -36.35 -0.07 -48.00
N PRO A 32 -37.02 0.94 -48.65
CA PRO A 32 -37.16 2.40 -48.44
C PRO A 32 -38.57 3.06 -48.63
N ARG A 33 -38.71 4.31 -48.13
CA ARG A 33 -39.52 5.46 -48.64
C ARG A 33 -41.08 5.46 -48.66
N ARG A 34 -41.64 6.49 -47.99
CA ARG A 34 -42.76 7.41 -48.38
C ARG A 34 -44.10 6.78 -48.82
N GLY A 35 -45.22 6.84 -48.09
CA GLY A 35 -45.83 7.99 -47.38
C GLY A 35 -47.03 8.59 -48.15
N ARG A 36 -48.03 9.19 -47.45
CA ARG A 36 -48.94 10.19 -48.07
C ARG A 36 -49.63 11.12 -47.06
N ARG A 37 -49.73 12.40 -47.43
CA ARG A 37 -50.21 13.53 -46.61
C ARG A 37 -51.72 13.50 -46.32
N ARG A 38 -52.12 14.02 -45.16
CA ARG A 38 -53.08 15.13 -45.06
C ARG A 38 -52.51 16.21 -44.12
N ALA A 39 -52.93 17.46 -44.30
CA ALA A 39 -52.47 18.66 -43.61
C ALA A 39 -53.58 19.73 -43.71
N PRO A 40 -53.39 20.97 -43.21
CA PRO A 40 -53.30 21.30 -41.79
C PRO A 40 -54.37 22.36 -41.42
N VAL A 41 -54.39 22.81 -40.16
CA VAL A 41 -54.94 24.12 -39.79
C VAL A 41 -53.83 24.90 -39.10
N VAL A 42 -53.71 26.19 -39.44
CA VAL A 42 -52.70 27.11 -38.90
C VAL A 42 -53.39 28.14 -38.02
N LEU A 43 -52.78 28.45 -36.88
CA LEU A 43 -53.03 29.67 -36.12
C LEU A 43 -51.67 30.21 -35.70
N ALA A 44 -51.43 31.49 -35.98
CA ALA A 44 -50.14 32.15 -35.77
C ALA A 44 -50.29 33.30 -34.77
N VAL A 45 -49.30 33.44 -33.89
CA VAL A 45 -49.07 34.62 -33.07
C VAL A 45 -47.60 35.00 -33.25
N ALA A 46 -47.30 36.28 -33.38
CA ALA A 46 -45.94 36.77 -33.60
C ALA A 46 -45.15 36.81 -32.28
N GLY A 47 -43.82 36.69 -32.37
CA GLY A 47 -42.95 36.73 -31.21
C GLY A 47 -42.62 38.15 -30.72
N LEU A 48 -42.01 38.20 -29.54
CA LEU A 48 -41.32 39.36 -28.98
C LEU A 48 -40.01 38.85 -28.38
N LEU A 49 -38.87 39.39 -28.81
CA LEU A 49 -37.61 39.20 -28.10
C LEU A 49 -37.60 40.13 -26.89
N ALA A 50 -37.33 39.57 -25.72
CA ALA A 50 -36.84 40.29 -24.55
C ALA A 50 -35.60 39.54 -24.08
N GLY A 51 -34.43 40.20 -24.12
CA GLY A 51 -33.21 39.63 -23.57
C GLY A 51 -33.31 39.66 -22.05
N ALA A 52 -33.37 38.48 -21.42
CA ALA A 52 -33.14 38.37 -20.00
C ALA A 52 -31.64 38.57 -19.75
N LEU A 53 -31.27 39.74 -19.23
CA LEU A 53 -29.99 39.89 -18.56
C LEU A 53 -30.05 39.01 -17.31
N SER A 54 -29.27 37.92 -17.30
CA SER A 54 -28.94 37.18 -16.08
C SER A 54 -28.09 38.08 -15.20
N VAL A 55 -28.76 38.92 -14.40
CA VAL A 55 -28.15 39.55 -13.23
C VAL A 55 -27.65 38.40 -12.35
N PRO A 56 -26.38 38.40 -11.93
CA PRO A 56 -25.93 37.40 -10.97
C PRO A 56 -26.78 37.56 -9.71
N VAL A 57 -27.44 36.48 -9.30
CA VAL A 57 -27.98 36.40 -7.94
C VAL A 57 -26.75 36.28 -7.06
N LEU A 58 -26.27 37.41 -6.55
CA LEU A 58 -25.45 37.42 -5.35
C LEU A 58 -26.19 36.57 -4.33
N ALA A 59 -25.53 35.54 -3.81
CA ALA A 59 -26.04 34.84 -2.64
C ALA A 59 -26.27 35.92 -1.56
N ALA A 60 -27.50 36.03 -1.08
CA ALA A 60 -27.75 36.85 0.08
C ALA A 60 -27.14 36.09 1.26
N GLU A 61 -26.12 36.68 1.88
CA GLU A 61 -25.61 36.21 3.16
C GLU A 61 -26.80 35.97 4.09
N SER A 62 -26.85 34.80 4.73
CA SER A 62 -27.72 34.57 5.86
C SER A 62 -27.50 35.70 6.86
N ALA A 63 -28.57 36.36 7.29
CA ALA A 63 -28.44 37.34 8.35
C ALA A 63 -27.91 36.60 9.59
N PRO A 64 -26.81 37.07 10.23
CA PRO A 64 -26.20 36.36 11.33
C PRO A 64 -27.23 36.13 12.45
N GLY A 65 -27.20 34.93 13.03
CA GLY A 65 -28.20 34.48 13.98
C GLY A 65 -28.09 35.13 15.35
N PRO A 66 -28.81 34.58 16.35
CA PRO A 66 -28.89 35.20 17.67
C PRO A 66 -27.51 35.19 18.35
N GLU A 67 -27.18 36.33 18.95
CA GLU A 67 -26.15 36.41 19.99
C GLU A 67 -26.65 35.69 21.24
N LEU A 68 -25.83 34.79 21.78
CA LEU A 68 -26.11 34.04 23.00
C LEU A 68 -25.33 34.57 24.21
N ILE A 69 -24.15 35.19 24.02
CA ILE A 69 -23.38 35.76 25.12
C ILE A 69 -23.96 37.11 25.54
N THR A 70 -24.23 37.24 26.83
CA THR A 70 -24.61 38.51 27.46
C THR A 70 -23.39 39.15 28.13
N ASN A 71 -23.22 40.46 27.96
CA ASN A 71 -22.16 41.24 28.64
C ASN A 71 -20.73 40.69 28.37
N GLY A 72 -20.45 40.24 27.14
CA GLY A 72 -19.10 39.84 26.70
C GLY A 72 -18.16 41.02 26.41
N ASP A 73 -18.70 42.24 26.34
CA ASP A 73 -17.95 43.51 26.36
C ASP A 73 -17.63 44.00 27.78
N PHE A 74 -18.06 43.24 28.80
CA PHE A 74 -17.90 43.52 30.24
C PHE A 74 -18.34 44.91 30.72
N ALA A 75 -19.15 45.62 29.92
CA ALA A 75 -19.62 46.98 30.21
C ALA A 75 -20.57 47.05 31.43
N ALA A 76 -21.16 45.91 31.82
CA ALA A 76 -21.94 45.74 33.05
C ALA A 76 -21.16 45.01 34.17
N GLY A 77 -19.83 45.03 34.13
CA GLY A 77 -18.96 44.34 35.10
C GLY A 77 -19.00 42.83 34.91
N THR A 78 -18.95 42.06 35.99
CA THR A 78 -19.05 40.58 35.98
C THR A 78 -20.48 40.04 35.83
N THR A 79 -21.46 40.88 35.45
CA THR A 79 -22.88 40.49 35.38
C THR A 79 -23.09 39.37 34.36
N GLY A 80 -23.71 38.26 34.77
CA GLY A 80 -23.95 37.08 33.92
C GLY A 80 -22.80 36.08 33.87
N TRP A 81 -21.63 36.45 34.38
CA TRP A 81 -20.43 35.63 34.38
C TRP A 81 -20.16 35.00 35.75
N TRP A 82 -19.53 33.83 35.75
CA TRP A 82 -19.10 33.12 36.95
C TRP A 82 -17.61 32.74 36.88
N SER A 83 -17.03 32.46 38.04
CA SER A 83 -15.67 31.97 38.20
C SER A 83 -15.59 31.00 39.39
N THR A 84 -14.56 30.15 39.43
CA THR A 84 -14.31 29.23 40.55
C THR A 84 -13.81 29.97 41.80
N GLU A 85 -14.11 29.48 43.00
CA GLU A 85 -13.78 30.18 44.27
C GLU A 85 -12.27 30.42 44.48
N ASN A 86 -11.43 29.58 43.88
CA ASN A 86 -9.96 29.71 43.88
C ASN A 86 -9.39 30.64 42.80
N SER A 87 -10.20 31.06 41.81
CA SER A 87 -9.78 31.98 40.74
C SER A 87 -10.79 33.10 40.54
N PRO A 88 -10.92 34.02 41.52
CA PRO A 88 -11.91 35.08 41.47
C PRO A 88 -11.64 36.04 40.30
N ALA A 89 -12.70 36.35 39.54
CA ALA A 89 -12.63 37.25 38.39
C ALA A 89 -13.25 38.63 38.68
N ASP A 90 -12.55 39.70 38.27
CA ASP A 90 -12.95 41.11 38.37
C ASP A 90 -12.71 41.82 37.03
N VAL A 91 -13.40 42.94 36.77
CA VAL A 91 -13.19 43.70 35.51
C VAL A 91 -12.08 44.73 35.67
N VAL A 92 -11.00 44.58 34.91
CA VAL A 92 -9.79 45.43 34.91
C VAL A 92 -9.59 46.04 33.53
N ASP A 93 -9.48 47.36 33.47
CA ASP A 93 -9.31 48.16 32.24
C ASP A 93 -10.30 47.87 31.08
N GLY A 94 -11.45 47.25 31.41
CA GLY A 94 -12.52 46.89 30.47
C GLY A 94 -12.64 45.39 30.18
N ARG A 95 -11.70 44.57 30.68
CA ARG A 95 -11.60 43.13 30.41
C ARG A 95 -11.91 42.33 31.68
N LEU A 96 -12.50 41.14 31.57
CA LEU A 96 -12.67 40.24 32.70
C LEU A 96 -11.35 39.53 32.99
N CYS A 97 -10.74 39.82 34.14
CA CYS A 97 -9.46 39.23 34.56
C CYS A 97 -9.63 38.35 35.79
N ALA A 98 -9.09 37.13 35.74
CA ALA A 98 -9.10 36.14 36.81
C ALA A 98 -7.67 35.78 37.25
N GLU A 99 -7.45 35.72 38.56
CA GLU A 99 -6.16 35.35 39.16
C GLU A 99 -6.10 33.82 39.31
N VAL A 100 -5.23 33.14 38.57
CA VAL A 100 -5.05 31.68 38.64
C VAL A 100 -3.94 31.34 39.64
N PRO A 101 -4.18 30.49 40.65
CA PRO A 101 -3.18 30.09 41.61
C PRO A 101 -2.19 29.05 41.06
N ALA A 102 -0.94 29.13 41.52
CA ALA A 102 0.11 28.15 41.26
C ALA A 102 -0.24 26.75 41.79
N GLY A 103 0.13 25.71 41.05
CA GLY A 103 -0.05 24.31 41.42
C GLY A 103 -1.47 23.79 41.18
N THR A 104 -2.14 24.26 40.13
CA THR A 104 -3.38 23.64 39.62
C THR A 104 -3.00 22.45 38.75
N GLN A 105 -3.62 21.29 38.99
CA GLN A 105 -3.26 20.02 38.35
C GLN A 105 -4.03 19.77 37.06
N ASN A 106 -5.28 20.24 37.00
CA ASN A 106 -6.17 20.01 35.85
C ASN A 106 -6.65 21.34 35.25
N PRO A 107 -6.93 21.41 33.93
CA PRO A 107 -7.52 22.60 33.30
C PRO A 107 -8.80 23.09 33.97
N TRP A 108 -9.65 22.19 34.47
CA TRP A 108 -10.89 22.54 35.16
C TRP A 108 -10.72 22.94 36.64
N ASP A 109 -9.50 22.93 37.19
CA ASP A 109 -9.28 23.37 38.58
C ASP A 109 -9.53 24.88 38.75
N ALA A 110 -9.44 25.66 37.69
CA ALA A 110 -9.85 27.06 37.63
C ALA A 110 -10.67 27.29 36.34
N ILE A 111 -11.83 27.96 36.44
CA ILE A 111 -12.72 28.18 35.28
C ILE A 111 -13.36 29.56 35.36
N VAL A 112 -13.52 30.21 34.20
CA VAL A 112 -14.36 31.40 33.99
C VAL A 112 -15.41 31.09 32.91
N GLY A 113 -16.66 31.49 33.09
CA GLY A 113 -17.72 31.12 32.14
C GLY A 113 -19.06 31.83 32.25
N GLN A 114 -19.99 31.45 31.37
CA GLN A 114 -21.38 31.89 31.33
C GLN A 114 -22.30 30.70 31.01
N ASN A 115 -23.46 30.63 31.68
CA ASN A 115 -24.42 29.52 31.61
C ASN A 115 -25.70 29.92 30.85
N ASP A 116 -26.64 28.98 30.79
CA ASP A 116 -27.99 29.15 30.24
C ASP A 116 -27.99 29.49 28.73
N LEU A 117 -26.99 28.97 28.00
CA LEU A 117 -26.84 29.14 26.54
C LEU A 117 -27.68 28.08 25.80
N PRO A 118 -28.72 28.45 25.03
CA PRO A 118 -29.50 27.48 24.26
C PRO A 118 -28.82 27.12 22.94
N LEU A 119 -28.73 25.83 22.61
CA LEU A 119 -28.18 25.33 21.35
C LEU A 119 -29.20 24.42 20.64
N THR A 120 -29.32 24.58 19.32
CA THR A 120 -30.23 23.82 18.46
C THR A 120 -29.48 22.74 17.70
N LEU A 121 -29.97 21.49 17.70
CA LEU A 121 -29.40 20.40 16.92
C LEU A 121 -29.29 20.77 15.43
N GLY A 122 -28.07 20.72 14.88
CA GLY A 122 -27.77 21.03 13.49
C GLY A 122 -27.67 22.52 13.15
N GLU A 123 -27.76 23.42 14.14
CA GLU A 123 -27.41 24.84 13.97
C GLU A 123 -25.90 25.03 14.17
N GLY A 124 -25.27 25.81 13.29
CA GLY A 124 -23.86 26.20 13.40
C GLY A 124 -23.68 27.48 14.20
N TYR A 125 -22.63 27.52 15.01
CA TYR A 125 -22.33 28.60 15.95
C TYR A 125 -20.88 29.08 15.81
N GLU A 126 -20.70 30.40 15.77
CA GLU A 126 -19.39 31.07 15.87
C GLU A 126 -19.18 31.58 17.29
N LEU A 127 -18.20 31.02 18.01
CA LEU A 127 -17.63 31.58 19.23
C LEU A 127 -16.44 32.48 18.84
N SER A 128 -16.39 33.71 19.33
CA SER A 128 -15.20 34.56 19.24
C SER A 128 -14.97 35.32 20.54
N TYR A 129 -13.71 35.59 20.86
CA TYR A 129 -13.28 36.32 22.06
C TYR A 129 -11.83 36.82 21.90
N THR A 130 -11.45 37.83 22.66
CA THR A 130 -10.06 38.32 22.73
C THR A 130 -9.47 37.99 24.11
N ALA A 131 -8.30 37.36 24.18
CA ALA A 131 -7.69 36.91 25.43
C ALA A 131 -6.19 37.20 25.53
N SER A 132 -5.67 37.23 26.77
CA SER A 132 -4.24 37.31 27.09
C SER A 132 -3.96 36.77 28.50
N ALA A 133 -2.77 36.24 28.75
CA ALA A 133 -2.33 35.72 30.04
C ALA A 133 -0.95 36.28 30.41
N THR A 134 -0.69 36.57 31.69
CA THR A 134 0.59 37.16 32.13
C THR A 134 1.80 36.23 31.95
N SER A 135 1.54 34.94 31.86
CA SER A 135 2.47 33.89 31.43
C SER A 135 1.82 33.12 30.29
N PRO A 136 2.55 32.66 29.25
CA PRO A 136 1.98 31.83 28.19
C PRO A 136 1.37 30.54 28.75
N VAL A 137 0.17 30.18 28.29
CA VAL A 137 -0.57 29.02 28.79
C VAL A 137 -1.53 28.48 27.72
N THR A 138 -1.70 27.16 27.65
CA THR A 138 -2.78 26.54 26.88
C THR A 138 -4.02 26.42 27.76
N ILE A 139 -5.10 27.14 27.42
CA ILE A 139 -6.40 26.97 28.07
C ILE A 139 -7.25 25.96 27.27
N ARG A 140 -8.31 25.42 27.89
CA ARG A 140 -9.33 24.66 27.16
C ARG A 140 -10.62 25.45 27.11
N THR A 141 -10.98 25.95 25.93
CA THR A 141 -12.22 26.68 25.66
C THR A 141 -13.32 25.69 25.31
N ASN A 142 -14.39 25.62 26.09
CA ASN A 142 -15.46 24.63 25.87
C ASN A 142 -16.82 25.31 25.71
N VAL A 143 -17.63 24.83 24.75
CA VAL A 143 -19.09 24.96 24.79
C VAL A 143 -19.66 23.58 25.04
N GLN A 144 -20.35 23.41 26.16
CA GLN A 144 -20.70 22.09 26.72
C GLN A 144 -21.92 22.19 27.64
N MET A 145 -22.51 21.06 28.06
CA MET A 145 -23.51 21.05 29.12
C MET A 145 -22.99 21.69 30.41
N ALA A 146 -23.85 22.43 31.12
CA ALA A 146 -23.54 23.08 32.40
C ALA A 146 -23.61 22.13 33.62
N VAL A 147 -23.86 20.84 33.40
CA VAL A 147 -23.92 19.76 34.41
C VAL A 147 -23.46 18.43 33.80
N GLU A 148 -23.14 17.46 34.66
CA GLU A 148 -22.91 16.05 34.29
C GLU A 148 -24.04 15.53 33.38
N PRO A 149 -23.74 14.86 32.24
CA PRO A 149 -22.46 14.27 31.84
C PRO A 149 -21.43 15.22 31.22
N TRP A 150 -21.67 16.53 31.20
CA TRP A 150 -20.77 17.54 30.62
C TRP A 150 -20.54 17.40 29.09
N SER A 151 -21.49 16.82 28.36
CA SER A 151 -21.40 16.63 26.90
C SER A 151 -20.99 17.90 26.17
N THR A 152 -20.03 17.76 25.25
CA THR A 152 -19.30 18.87 24.65
C THR A 152 -19.64 19.06 23.18
N GLU A 153 -19.95 20.29 22.80
CA GLU A 153 -20.22 20.70 21.42
C GLU A 153 -18.98 21.32 20.76
N LEU A 154 -18.22 22.09 21.53
CA LEU A 154 -16.89 22.61 21.19
C LEU A 154 -15.92 22.34 22.35
N ALA A 155 -14.73 21.83 22.06
CA ALA A 155 -13.58 21.94 22.95
C ALA A 155 -12.33 22.25 22.13
N ALA A 156 -11.75 23.43 22.34
CA ALA A 156 -10.54 23.88 21.67
C ALA A 156 -9.40 24.11 22.68
N PRO A 157 -8.17 23.65 22.38
CA PRO A 157 -6.96 24.06 23.10
C PRO A 157 -6.47 25.41 22.55
N ASP A 158 -6.53 26.47 23.35
CA ASP A 158 -6.16 27.82 22.91
C ASP A 158 -4.86 28.29 23.58
N GLN A 159 -3.84 28.60 22.76
CA GLN A 159 -2.53 29.12 23.18
C GLN A 159 -2.63 30.62 23.50
N ILE A 160 -2.75 30.96 24.79
CA ILE A 160 -2.91 32.34 25.26
C ILE A 160 -1.55 32.93 25.64
N THR A 161 -1.16 34.06 25.04
CA THR A 161 0.10 34.75 25.34
C THR A 161 -0.09 36.07 26.10
N ALA A 162 1.02 36.77 26.40
CA ALA A 162 1.01 38.09 27.02
C ALA A 162 0.55 39.22 26.08
N GLU A 163 0.44 38.98 24.78
CA GLU A 163 -0.20 39.89 23.84
C GLU A 163 -1.68 39.53 23.67
N ALA A 164 -2.55 40.52 23.50
CA ALA A 164 -3.98 40.28 23.33
C ALA A 164 -4.28 39.72 21.93
N GLN A 165 -4.82 38.50 21.88
CA GLN A 165 -5.10 37.75 20.65
C GLN A 165 -6.59 37.46 20.56
N THR A 166 -7.17 37.61 19.36
CA THR A 166 -8.56 37.23 19.09
C THR A 166 -8.61 35.80 18.56
N PHE A 167 -9.47 34.98 19.16
CA PHE A 167 -9.72 33.59 18.82
C PHE A 167 -11.13 33.48 18.22
N THR A 168 -11.30 32.58 17.25
CA THR A 168 -12.61 32.30 16.63
C THR A 168 -12.72 30.81 16.36
N HIS A 169 -13.80 30.21 16.86
CA HIS A 169 -14.12 28.79 16.73
C HIS A 169 -15.52 28.66 16.15
N VAL A 170 -15.69 27.85 15.10
CA VAL A 170 -17.01 27.56 14.51
C VAL A 170 -17.32 26.07 14.67
N PHE A 171 -18.51 25.74 15.16
CA PHE A 171 -18.94 24.37 15.40
C PHE A 171 -20.43 24.18 15.07
N THR A 172 -20.84 22.96 14.72
CA THR A 172 -22.26 22.59 14.59
C THR A 172 -22.71 21.81 15.80
N ALA A 173 -23.82 22.22 16.44
CA ALA A 173 -24.33 21.54 17.61
C ALA A 173 -24.90 20.15 17.28
N LYS A 174 -24.39 19.13 17.97
CA LYS A 174 -24.61 17.69 17.83
C LYS A 174 -25.80 17.20 18.67
N ALA A 175 -26.30 18.02 19.58
CA ALA A 175 -27.54 17.83 20.33
C ALA A 175 -28.27 19.16 20.60
N ASP A 176 -29.57 19.07 20.93
CA ASP A 176 -30.33 20.19 21.49
C ASP A 176 -29.97 20.38 22.97
N HIS A 177 -29.62 21.61 23.37
CA HIS A 177 -29.34 21.97 24.77
C HIS A 177 -30.22 23.14 25.22
N GLU A 178 -31.03 22.95 26.27
CA GLU A 178 -31.80 24.04 26.87
C GLU A 178 -30.93 25.00 27.73
N ALA A 179 -29.76 24.53 28.21
CA ALA A 179 -28.84 25.28 29.07
C ALA A 179 -27.40 24.71 29.01
N ALA A 180 -26.69 25.00 27.93
CA ALA A 180 -25.24 24.84 27.84
C ALA A 180 -24.49 25.97 28.58
N GLN A 181 -23.17 25.83 28.69
CA GLN A 181 -22.25 26.84 29.20
C GLN A 181 -21.09 27.07 28.21
N LEU A 182 -20.58 28.31 28.18
CA LEU A 182 -19.23 28.63 27.73
C LEU A 182 -18.32 28.57 28.96
N ALA A 183 -17.26 27.76 28.89
CA ALA A 183 -16.32 27.54 29.98
C ALA A 183 -14.86 27.59 29.49
N PHE A 184 -14.16 28.67 29.85
CA PHE A 184 -12.71 28.78 29.74
C PHE A 184 -12.08 28.07 30.93
N GLN A 185 -11.58 26.85 30.71
CA GLN A 185 -10.85 26.07 31.70
C GLN A 185 -9.38 26.54 31.70
N ILE A 186 -8.97 27.18 32.80
CA ILE A 186 -7.72 27.97 32.95
C ILE A 186 -6.83 27.47 34.10
N GLY A 187 -7.07 26.25 34.61
CA GLY A 187 -6.14 25.55 35.51
C GLY A 187 -5.01 24.82 34.74
N GLY A 188 -4.33 23.89 35.41
CA GLY A 188 -3.24 23.09 34.84
C GLY A 188 -1.87 23.77 34.82
N SER A 189 -1.65 24.75 35.70
CA SER A 189 -0.39 25.52 35.78
C SER A 189 0.32 25.38 37.12
N ASP A 190 1.60 25.05 37.07
CA ASP A 190 2.53 25.10 38.22
C ASP A 190 2.81 26.54 38.69
N GLU A 191 2.76 27.54 37.80
CA GLU A 191 2.95 28.96 38.15
C GLU A 191 1.61 29.71 38.28
N ALA A 192 1.60 30.79 39.06
CA ALA A 192 0.44 31.67 39.22
C ALA A 192 0.46 32.77 38.13
N TYR A 193 -0.70 33.05 37.54
CA TYR A 193 -0.82 34.01 36.44
C TYR A 193 -2.21 34.67 36.40
N THR A 194 -2.34 35.83 35.76
CA THR A 194 -3.64 36.45 35.48
C THR A 194 -4.07 36.08 34.07
N PHE A 195 -5.28 35.53 33.90
CA PHE A 195 -5.97 35.39 32.61
C PHE A 195 -6.94 36.56 32.41
N CYS A 196 -6.95 37.20 31.25
CA CYS A 196 -7.88 38.29 30.92
C CYS A 196 -8.58 38.05 29.57
N VAL A 197 -9.89 38.27 29.53
CA VAL A 197 -10.75 38.09 28.33
C VAL A 197 -11.71 39.26 28.11
N ASP A 198 -11.99 39.60 26.85
CA ASP A 198 -12.94 40.61 26.37
C ASP A 198 -13.52 40.25 24.99
N ASP A 199 -14.44 41.08 24.48
CA ASP A 199 -15.13 40.94 23.18
C ASP A 199 -15.79 39.56 22.94
N VAL A 200 -16.31 38.92 23.99
CA VAL A 200 -16.89 37.57 23.89
C VAL A 200 -18.25 37.58 23.19
N SER A 201 -18.39 36.73 22.16
CA SER A 201 -19.57 36.58 21.29
C SER A 201 -19.80 35.09 20.99
N LEU A 202 -21.04 34.60 21.06
CA LEU A 202 -21.44 33.26 20.57
C LEU A 202 -22.70 33.41 19.71
N ARG A 203 -22.57 33.21 18.40
CA ARG A 203 -23.62 33.54 17.42
C ARG A 203 -24.09 32.32 16.65
N GLY A 204 -25.39 32.06 16.69
CA GLY A 204 -26.02 31.04 15.83
C GLY A 204 -26.03 31.44 14.36
N GLY A 205 -26.38 30.49 13.49
CA GLY A 205 -26.47 30.68 12.04
C GLY A 205 -25.13 30.87 11.32
N ALA A 206 -24.01 30.48 11.93
CA ALA A 206 -22.72 30.38 11.24
C ALA A 206 -22.70 29.12 10.37
N GLU A 207 -22.14 29.21 9.15
CA GLU A 207 -21.74 28.01 8.40
C GLU A 207 -20.31 27.65 8.83
N PRO A 208 -20.00 26.39 9.17
CA PRO A 208 -18.63 25.95 9.40
C PRO A 208 -17.75 26.30 8.19
N PRO A 209 -16.54 26.87 8.39
CA PRO A 209 -15.61 27.07 7.30
C PRO A 209 -15.24 25.70 6.74
N ARG A 210 -15.57 25.46 5.47
CA ARG A 210 -15.18 24.22 4.80
C ARG A 210 -13.66 24.12 4.82
N TYR A 211 -13.14 22.94 5.14
CA TYR A 211 -11.72 22.68 4.98
C TYR A 211 -11.39 22.70 3.49
N GLU A 212 -10.67 23.74 3.07
CA GLU A 212 -10.00 23.79 1.78
C GLU A 212 -8.59 23.23 2.01
N PRO A 213 -8.26 22.01 1.53
CA PRO A 213 -6.92 21.46 1.70
C PRO A 213 -5.89 22.33 0.99
N ASP A 214 -4.74 22.59 1.64
CA ASP A 214 -3.59 23.07 0.89
C ASP A 214 -3.14 21.95 -0.06
N THR A 215 -3.16 22.24 -1.35
CA THR A 215 -2.72 21.30 -2.38
C THR A 215 -1.48 21.80 -3.12
N GLY A 216 -0.77 22.82 -2.62
CA GLY A 216 0.47 23.31 -3.24
C GLY A 216 0.31 23.65 -4.72
N SER A 217 1.28 23.23 -5.54
CA SER A 217 1.26 23.53 -6.98
C SER A 217 0.12 22.84 -7.74
N PRO A 218 -0.68 23.56 -8.55
CA PRO A 218 -1.71 22.96 -9.41
C PRO A 218 -1.16 22.11 -10.56
N VAL A 219 0.17 22.08 -10.79
CA VAL A 219 0.83 21.20 -11.74
C VAL A 219 1.24 19.90 -11.00
N ARG A 220 0.33 18.93 -10.96
CA ARG A 220 0.53 17.64 -10.27
C ARG A 220 1.45 16.73 -11.09
N VAL A 221 2.44 16.14 -10.42
CA VAL A 221 3.47 15.24 -10.96
C VAL A 221 3.77 14.14 -9.95
N ASN A 222 4.50 13.11 -10.36
CA ASN A 222 5.20 12.23 -9.43
C ASN A 222 6.32 13.03 -8.76
N GLN A 223 6.24 13.24 -7.45
CA GLN A 223 7.15 14.06 -6.64
C GLN A 223 8.46 13.34 -6.28
N VAL A 224 8.61 12.07 -6.64
CA VAL A 224 9.91 11.38 -6.60
C VAL A 224 10.55 11.47 -7.98
N GLY A 225 9.85 11.00 -9.00
CA GLY A 225 10.37 11.06 -10.37
C GLY A 225 9.87 9.97 -11.30
N TYR A 226 10.51 9.88 -12.46
CA TYR A 226 10.13 8.97 -13.54
C TYR A 226 11.33 8.14 -14.00
N LEU A 227 11.10 6.86 -14.32
CA LEU A 227 12.12 6.01 -14.97
C LEU A 227 12.53 6.63 -16.31
N THR A 228 13.77 6.43 -16.78
CA THR A 228 14.22 7.04 -18.05
C THR A 228 13.38 6.56 -19.23
N GLU A 229 12.94 5.30 -19.19
CA GLU A 229 12.04 4.68 -20.16
C GLU A 229 10.66 4.43 -19.55
N GLY A 230 9.61 4.50 -20.37
CA GLY A 230 8.22 4.42 -19.92
C GLY A 230 7.51 5.79 -19.80
N PRO A 231 6.24 5.79 -19.36
CA PRO A 231 5.37 6.97 -19.36
C PRO A 231 5.80 8.01 -18.32
N LYS A 232 5.71 9.28 -18.71
CA LYS A 232 6.09 10.44 -17.88
C LYS A 232 5.03 11.51 -18.06
N SER A 233 4.07 11.55 -17.14
CA SER A 233 2.90 12.41 -17.32
C SER A 233 2.38 13.01 -16.02
N GLY A 234 1.74 14.17 -16.15
CA GLY A 234 1.19 14.93 -15.05
C GLY A 234 -0.22 15.45 -15.36
N THR A 235 -0.76 16.21 -14.41
CA THR A 235 -2.15 16.68 -14.44
C THR A 235 -2.20 18.12 -13.92
N PHE A 236 -2.73 19.05 -14.71
CA PHE A 236 -2.81 20.46 -14.39
C PHE A 236 -4.24 20.86 -14.02
N VAL A 237 -4.45 21.31 -12.77
CA VAL A 237 -5.74 21.80 -12.27
C VAL A 237 -5.96 23.24 -12.77
N THR A 238 -7.01 23.48 -13.55
CA THR A 238 -7.26 24.78 -14.17
C THR A 238 -8.71 24.99 -14.61
N GLU A 239 -9.24 26.19 -14.43
CA GLU A 239 -10.55 26.61 -14.98
C GLU A 239 -10.53 26.92 -16.49
N LYS A 240 -9.39 26.71 -17.16
CA LYS A 240 -9.28 26.88 -18.61
C LYS A 240 -9.82 25.64 -19.33
N THR A 241 -10.29 25.84 -20.56
CA THR A 241 -10.90 24.78 -21.40
C THR A 241 -10.25 24.66 -22.78
N GLU A 242 -9.19 25.44 -23.02
CA GLU A 242 -8.45 25.51 -24.29
C GLU A 242 -7.01 25.02 -23.99
N PRO A 243 -6.40 24.21 -24.88
CA PRO A 243 -5.05 23.67 -24.65
C PRO A 243 -4.00 24.74 -24.33
N LEU A 244 -3.13 24.46 -23.36
CA LEU A 244 -2.09 25.37 -22.86
C LEU A 244 -0.69 24.83 -23.19
N THR A 245 0.30 25.70 -23.28
CA THR A 245 1.71 25.27 -23.39
C THR A 245 2.23 24.83 -22.02
N TRP A 246 2.89 23.67 -21.98
CA TRP A 246 3.71 23.22 -20.87
C TRP A 246 5.19 23.24 -21.26
N THR A 247 6.08 23.41 -20.27
CA THR A 247 7.54 23.38 -20.45
C THR A 247 8.20 22.60 -19.31
N LEU A 248 8.94 21.54 -19.64
CA LEU A 248 9.86 20.83 -18.76
C LEU A 248 11.19 21.59 -18.69
N LYS A 249 11.72 21.76 -17.48
CA LYS A 249 13.00 22.45 -17.21
C LYS A 249 13.85 21.66 -16.24
N ASP A 250 15.15 21.82 -16.35
CA ASP A 250 16.12 21.37 -15.34
C ASP A 250 16.19 22.31 -14.11
N ALA A 251 17.04 21.95 -13.14
CA ALA A 251 17.28 22.69 -11.91
C ALA A 251 17.99 24.06 -12.11
N ASP A 252 18.69 24.29 -13.23
CA ASP A 252 19.23 25.62 -13.62
C ASP A 252 18.14 26.50 -14.27
N GLY A 253 17.00 25.89 -14.66
CA GLY A 253 15.83 26.53 -15.26
C GLY A 253 15.89 26.64 -16.79
N GLU A 254 16.77 25.91 -17.47
CA GLU A 254 16.80 25.85 -18.93
C GLU A 254 15.68 24.93 -19.45
N GLU A 255 15.11 25.25 -20.62
CA GLU A 255 14.01 24.49 -21.24
C GLU A 255 14.55 23.23 -21.93
N GLN A 256 14.12 22.06 -21.46
CA GLN A 256 14.56 20.75 -21.95
C GLN A 256 13.53 20.06 -22.85
N ALA A 257 12.23 20.25 -22.56
CA ALA A 257 11.15 19.86 -23.46
C ALA A 257 9.95 20.82 -23.33
N SER A 258 9.12 20.93 -24.36
CA SER A 258 7.86 21.68 -24.30
C SER A 258 6.81 21.12 -25.26
N GLY A 259 5.54 21.31 -24.91
CA GLY A 259 4.42 20.72 -25.62
C GLY A 259 3.10 21.44 -25.39
N THR A 260 2.00 20.70 -25.38
CA THR A 260 0.65 21.25 -25.18
C THR A 260 -0.20 20.29 -24.35
N THR A 261 -0.92 20.82 -23.36
CA THR A 261 -1.77 20.06 -22.44
C THR A 261 -3.08 19.63 -23.11
N GLU A 262 -3.58 18.42 -22.85
CA GLU A 262 -4.90 17.95 -23.31
C GLU A 262 -6.01 18.26 -22.29
N PRO A 263 -7.05 19.05 -22.63
CA PRO A 263 -8.16 19.31 -21.71
C PRO A 263 -9.08 18.09 -21.53
N GLN A 264 -9.18 17.58 -20.31
CA GLN A 264 -10.09 16.47 -19.96
C GLN A 264 -11.46 16.99 -19.50
N GLY A 265 -11.52 18.21 -18.97
CA GLY A 265 -12.72 18.81 -18.39
C GLY A 265 -12.82 18.54 -16.89
N THR A 266 -14.05 18.49 -16.36
CA THR A 266 -14.27 18.19 -14.93
C THR A 266 -14.04 16.71 -14.65
N ASP A 267 -13.01 16.39 -13.85
CA ASP A 267 -12.74 15.04 -13.38
C ASP A 267 -13.82 14.59 -12.37
N PRO A 268 -14.37 13.36 -12.49
CA PRO A 268 -15.50 12.91 -11.68
C PRO A 268 -15.12 12.43 -10.27
N THR A 269 -13.83 12.39 -9.92
CA THR A 269 -13.34 11.95 -8.59
C THR A 269 -12.95 13.12 -7.69
N SER A 270 -12.54 14.23 -8.28
CA SER A 270 -12.09 15.46 -7.61
C SER A 270 -13.06 16.64 -7.78
N PHE A 271 -13.95 16.58 -8.78
CA PHE A 271 -14.78 17.67 -9.27
C PHE A 271 -14.01 18.92 -9.75
N GLN A 272 -12.68 18.82 -9.89
CA GLN A 272 -11.81 19.86 -10.44
C GLN A 272 -11.84 19.81 -11.98
N ASN A 273 -11.75 20.97 -12.65
CA ASN A 273 -11.47 20.98 -14.09
C ASN A 273 -9.96 20.82 -14.32
N VAL A 274 -9.57 19.88 -15.18
CA VAL A 274 -8.18 19.46 -15.36
C VAL A 274 -7.78 19.29 -16.82
N HIS A 275 -6.50 19.53 -17.09
CA HIS A 275 -5.81 19.07 -18.29
C HIS A 275 -4.77 18.00 -17.92
N THR A 276 -4.40 17.13 -18.84
CA THR A 276 -3.23 16.26 -18.72
C THR A 276 -2.08 16.75 -19.59
N PHE A 277 -0.87 16.28 -19.30
CA PHE A 277 0.29 16.43 -20.18
C PHE A 277 1.24 15.24 -20.03
N ASP A 278 1.93 14.91 -21.11
CA ASP A 278 2.93 13.86 -21.21
C ASP A 278 4.26 14.42 -21.74
N PHE A 279 5.35 13.79 -21.35
CA PHE A 279 6.70 14.01 -21.83
C PHE A 279 7.45 12.66 -21.96
N ASP A 280 6.70 11.60 -22.29
CA ASP A 280 7.18 10.21 -22.44
C ASP A 280 8.47 10.10 -23.29
N ASP A 281 8.54 10.86 -24.39
CA ASP A 281 9.68 10.97 -25.34
C ASP A 281 10.98 11.53 -24.72
N PHE A 282 10.95 12.12 -23.52
CA PHE A 282 12.14 12.67 -22.84
C PHE A 282 12.79 11.61 -21.95
N THR A 283 14.06 11.26 -22.22
CA THR A 283 14.77 10.15 -21.55
C THR A 283 16.13 10.54 -20.96
N GLU A 284 16.48 11.83 -20.95
CA GLU A 284 17.73 12.30 -20.31
C GLU A 284 17.57 12.29 -18.79
N ALA A 285 18.50 11.64 -18.10
CA ALA A 285 18.49 11.49 -16.65
C ALA A 285 19.09 12.71 -15.95
N GLY A 286 18.53 13.08 -14.80
CA GLY A 286 18.93 14.27 -14.04
C GLY A 286 18.03 14.52 -12.82
N GLU A 287 18.50 15.44 -11.96
CA GLU A 287 17.88 15.78 -10.68
C GLU A 287 17.14 17.13 -10.76
N GLY A 288 16.04 17.27 -10.03
CA GLY A 288 15.34 18.54 -9.81
C GLY A 288 14.66 19.14 -11.05
N TYR A 289 14.14 18.31 -11.95
CA TYR A 289 13.29 18.76 -13.05
C TYR A 289 11.99 19.38 -12.53
N THR A 290 11.43 20.33 -13.28
CA THR A 290 10.09 20.91 -13.01
C THR A 290 9.29 21.08 -14.29
N VAL A 291 7.97 20.98 -14.21
CA VAL A 291 7.07 21.35 -15.33
C VAL A 291 6.35 22.67 -15.00
N SER A 292 6.48 23.66 -15.87
CA SER A 292 5.70 24.90 -15.80
C SER A 292 4.51 24.88 -16.76
N VAL A 293 3.35 25.32 -16.28
CA VAL A 293 2.12 25.52 -17.09
C VAL A 293 1.46 26.84 -16.70
N ASP A 294 1.16 27.70 -17.68
CA ASP A 294 0.48 28.99 -17.52
C ASP A 294 1.16 30.05 -16.61
N GLY A 295 2.26 29.71 -15.95
CA GLY A 295 2.96 30.54 -14.96
C GLY A 295 3.16 29.81 -13.62
N GLU A 296 2.33 28.81 -13.35
CA GLU A 296 2.49 27.85 -12.27
C GLU A 296 3.62 26.85 -12.60
N THR A 297 4.21 26.21 -11.60
CA THR A 297 5.31 25.24 -11.75
C THR A 297 5.16 24.14 -10.73
N SER A 298 5.36 22.88 -11.13
CA SER A 298 5.24 21.71 -10.26
C SER A 298 6.19 21.77 -9.05
N GLU A 299 5.95 20.89 -8.08
CA GLU A 299 7.05 20.45 -7.20
C GLU A 299 8.18 19.84 -8.09
N PRO A 300 9.46 19.88 -7.66
CA PRO A 300 10.54 19.24 -8.40
C PRO A 300 10.40 17.71 -8.42
N PHE A 301 11.12 17.06 -9.32
CA PHE A 301 11.20 15.60 -9.42
C PHE A 301 12.42 15.17 -10.23
N ASP A 302 12.84 13.92 -10.08
CA ASP A 302 14.02 13.39 -10.78
C ASP A 302 13.63 12.54 -12.00
N ILE A 303 14.59 12.32 -12.91
CA ILE A 303 14.46 11.31 -13.98
C ILE A 303 15.69 10.40 -13.89
N GLY A 304 15.47 9.13 -13.59
CA GLY A 304 16.53 8.20 -13.20
C GLY A 304 16.02 6.78 -13.03
N ASN A 305 16.92 5.82 -12.85
CA ASN A 305 16.61 4.38 -12.90
C ASN A 305 16.83 3.64 -11.58
N ASP A 306 17.25 4.37 -10.55
CA ASP A 306 17.52 3.97 -9.17
C ASP A 306 16.60 4.67 -8.15
N LEU A 307 15.63 5.47 -8.64
CA LEU A 307 14.70 6.29 -7.84
C LEU A 307 13.92 5.51 -6.77
N TYR A 308 13.67 4.21 -7.01
CA TYR A 308 12.84 3.35 -6.16
C TYR A 308 13.65 2.33 -5.34
N SER A 309 14.98 2.33 -5.48
CA SER A 309 15.87 1.38 -4.80
C SER A 309 15.79 1.47 -3.28
N SER A 310 15.68 2.69 -2.74
CA SER A 310 15.47 2.93 -1.30
C SER A 310 14.02 2.63 -0.88
N LEU A 311 13.03 2.94 -1.72
CA LEU A 311 11.62 2.74 -1.42
C LEU A 311 11.30 1.26 -1.14
N ARG A 312 11.92 0.31 -1.86
CA ARG A 312 11.84 -1.13 -1.55
C ARG A 312 12.34 -1.42 -0.13
N SER A 313 13.51 -0.90 0.24
CA SER A 313 14.12 -1.15 1.56
C SER A 313 13.34 -0.48 2.69
N ASP A 314 12.76 0.70 2.45
CA ASP A 314 11.94 1.43 3.43
C ASP A 314 10.57 0.75 3.63
N ALA A 315 9.86 0.43 2.55
CA ALA A 315 8.58 -0.27 2.62
C ALA A 315 8.68 -1.67 3.27
N LEU A 316 9.83 -2.34 3.16
CA LEU A 316 10.14 -3.59 3.87
C LEU A 316 10.58 -3.38 5.33
N ALA A 317 11.27 -2.28 5.65
CA ALA A 317 11.69 -1.99 7.02
C ALA A 317 10.49 -1.67 7.95
N TYR A 318 9.36 -1.21 7.40
CA TYR A 318 8.08 -1.06 8.09
C TYR A 318 7.73 -2.29 8.96
N PHE A 319 7.87 -3.49 8.42
CA PHE A 319 7.57 -4.73 9.12
C PHE A 319 8.47 -4.94 10.34
N TYR A 320 9.76 -4.62 10.22
CA TYR A 320 10.69 -4.65 11.36
C TYR A 320 10.25 -3.67 12.45
N HIS A 321 9.95 -2.39 12.11
CA HIS A 321 9.44 -1.41 13.08
C HIS A 321 8.17 -1.89 13.81
N ASN A 322 7.29 -2.60 13.10
CA ASN A 322 6.05 -3.13 13.63
C ASN A 322 6.21 -4.44 14.43
N ARG A 323 7.38 -5.07 14.51
CA ARG A 323 7.55 -6.34 15.25
C ARG A 323 7.20 -6.21 16.75
N SER A 324 6.21 -6.99 17.17
CA SER A 324 5.86 -7.24 18.58
C SER A 324 6.83 -8.26 19.18
N GLY A 325 7.08 -8.19 20.50
CA GLY A 325 7.89 -9.17 21.22
C GLY A 325 9.42 -9.01 21.13
N ILE A 326 9.92 -8.02 20.40
CA ILE A 326 11.36 -7.75 20.21
C ILE A 326 11.68 -6.25 20.36
N GLU A 327 12.90 -5.97 20.82
CA GLU A 327 13.49 -4.63 20.86
C GLU A 327 13.78 -4.15 19.42
N ILE A 328 13.47 -2.89 19.14
CA ILE A 328 13.76 -2.27 17.83
C ILE A 328 15.07 -1.53 17.95
N GLU A 329 16.10 -2.02 17.27
CA GLU A 329 17.49 -1.63 17.47
C GLU A 329 17.85 -0.36 16.68
N ALA A 330 18.42 0.63 17.37
CA ALA A 330 18.88 1.89 16.78
C ALA A 330 19.93 1.70 15.67
N ASP A 331 20.76 0.64 15.74
CA ASP A 331 21.75 0.30 14.71
C ASP A 331 21.12 -0.19 13.38
N LEU A 332 19.82 -0.54 13.37
CA LEU A 332 19.08 -0.94 12.17
C LEU A 332 18.20 0.19 11.62
N VAL A 333 17.48 0.93 12.49
CA VAL A 333 16.46 1.92 12.06
C VAL A 333 16.70 3.36 12.52
N GLY A 334 17.73 3.62 13.33
CA GLY A 334 18.01 4.93 13.92
C GLY A 334 17.41 5.13 15.31
N GLU A 335 18.05 5.99 16.11
CA GLU A 335 17.74 6.24 17.53
C GLU A 335 16.31 6.75 17.77
N GLU A 336 15.74 7.53 16.84
CA GLU A 336 14.39 8.11 16.98
C GLU A 336 13.27 7.07 16.79
N TYR A 337 13.56 5.97 16.08
CA TYR A 337 12.62 4.86 15.84
C TYR A 337 12.90 3.64 16.73
N ALA A 338 13.97 3.66 17.51
CA ALA A 338 14.32 2.60 18.45
C ALA A 338 13.34 2.56 19.61
N ARG A 339 12.95 1.36 20.05
CA ARG A 339 12.04 1.18 21.20
C ARG A 339 12.27 -0.15 21.92
N PRO A 340 12.01 -0.22 23.24
CA PRO A 340 11.97 -1.49 23.96
C PRO A 340 10.98 -2.49 23.36
N ALA A 341 11.16 -3.76 23.73
CA ALA A 341 10.26 -4.83 23.33
C ALA A 341 8.86 -4.62 23.93
N GLY A 342 7.87 -4.43 23.05
CA GLY A 342 6.46 -4.39 23.45
C GLY A 342 5.89 -5.78 23.62
N HIS A 343 4.93 -5.92 24.54
CA HIS A 343 4.15 -7.13 24.76
C HIS A 343 4.99 -8.38 25.07
N VAL A 344 5.91 -8.24 26.02
CA VAL A 344 6.79 -9.31 26.55
C VAL A 344 6.53 -9.67 28.02
N GLY A 345 5.33 -9.38 28.55
CA GLY A 345 4.95 -9.71 29.93
C GLY A 345 5.70 -8.94 31.02
N VAL A 346 6.24 -7.77 30.69
CA VAL A 346 6.90 -6.85 31.63
C VAL A 346 5.93 -5.70 31.95
N GLU A 347 5.70 -5.43 33.23
CA GLU A 347 4.83 -4.33 33.69
C GLU A 347 5.23 -3.00 33.03
N PRO A 348 4.31 -2.28 32.36
CA PRO A 348 2.84 -2.40 32.45
C PRO A 348 2.14 -3.45 31.57
N ASN A 349 2.80 -4.04 30.55
CA ASN A 349 2.15 -4.98 29.63
C ASN A 349 1.57 -6.23 30.32
N GLN A 350 0.36 -6.62 29.93
CA GLN A 350 -0.33 -7.84 30.41
C GLN A 350 -0.38 -8.97 29.37
N GLY A 351 0.49 -8.94 28.37
CA GLY A 351 0.68 -9.95 27.32
C GLY A 351 2.08 -9.84 26.69
N ASP A 352 2.47 -10.66 25.71
CA ASP A 352 1.67 -11.66 24.98
C ASP A 352 2.14 -13.13 25.28
N LEU A 353 2.77 -13.36 26.44
CA LEU A 353 3.39 -14.66 26.80
C LEU A 353 2.45 -15.70 27.45
N GLU A 354 1.37 -15.26 28.10
CA GLU A 354 0.37 -16.15 28.74
C GLU A 354 -1.05 -15.56 28.55
N VAL A 355 -1.42 -15.23 27.30
CA VAL A 355 -2.66 -14.51 26.97
C VAL A 355 -3.88 -15.41 27.18
N PRO A 356 -4.90 -14.99 27.97
CA PRO A 356 -6.16 -15.72 28.12
C PRO A 356 -7.12 -15.48 26.94
N CYS A 357 -8.05 -16.40 26.75
CA CYS A 357 -9.26 -16.12 25.97
C CYS A 357 -10.17 -15.06 26.63
N GLN A 358 -10.87 -14.31 25.79
CA GLN A 358 -12.03 -13.50 26.18
C GLN A 358 -13.07 -14.36 26.95
N GLU A 359 -13.81 -13.76 27.90
CA GLU A 359 -14.68 -14.52 28.83
C GLU A 359 -15.73 -15.38 28.07
N GLY A 360 -15.58 -16.71 28.21
CA GLY A 360 -16.49 -17.69 27.61
C GLY A 360 -16.05 -18.26 26.26
N VAL A 361 -14.91 -17.82 25.70
CA VAL A 361 -14.36 -18.34 24.44
C VAL A 361 -13.54 -19.63 24.64
N CYS A 362 -12.65 -19.67 25.65
CA CYS A 362 -11.95 -20.87 26.09
C CYS A 362 -11.52 -20.77 27.57
N ASP A 363 -10.93 -21.84 28.14
CA ASP A 363 -10.35 -21.84 29.50
C ASP A 363 -8.82 -22.09 29.57
N TYR A 364 -8.12 -21.97 28.43
CA TYR A 364 -6.65 -22.00 28.33
C TYR A 364 -6.02 -20.62 28.08
N THR A 365 -4.69 -20.58 28.08
CA THR A 365 -3.84 -19.42 27.73
C THR A 365 -2.81 -19.83 26.67
N LEU A 366 -2.37 -18.89 25.82
CA LEU A 366 -1.33 -19.13 24.81
C LEU A 366 -0.17 -18.12 24.93
N ASP A 367 1.04 -18.57 24.57
CA ASP A 367 2.13 -17.67 24.15
C ASP A 367 1.89 -17.31 22.68
N VAL A 368 1.50 -16.06 22.44
CA VAL A 368 1.32 -15.47 21.10
C VAL A 368 2.24 -14.27 20.90
N SER A 369 3.39 -14.25 21.59
CA SER A 369 4.46 -13.27 21.38
C SER A 369 5.13 -13.41 20.00
N GLY A 370 5.72 -12.33 19.51
CA GLY A 370 6.15 -12.22 18.10
C GLY A 370 5.02 -11.67 17.22
N GLY A 371 5.22 -11.77 15.90
CA GLY A 371 4.35 -11.17 14.88
C GLY A 371 4.48 -9.65 14.79
N TRP A 372 3.76 -9.06 13.85
CA TRP A 372 3.67 -7.60 13.67
C TRP A 372 2.45 -7.03 14.42
N TYR A 373 2.61 -5.83 14.97
CA TYR A 373 1.50 -4.91 15.22
C TYR A 373 0.90 -4.50 13.88
N ASP A 374 -0.43 -4.50 13.80
CA ASP A 374 -1.11 -4.49 12.52
C ASP A 374 -1.17 -3.11 11.87
N ALA A 375 -1.63 -2.12 12.63
CA ALA A 375 -1.99 -0.82 12.11
C ALA A 375 -1.39 0.33 12.95
N GLY A 376 -2.18 1.37 13.22
CA GLY A 376 -1.85 2.36 14.24
C GLY A 376 -1.87 1.81 15.68
N ASP A 377 -2.34 0.57 15.87
CA ASP A 377 -2.64 -0.10 17.14
C ASP A 377 -1.65 -1.20 17.54
N HIS A 378 -1.81 -1.74 18.75
CA HIS A 378 -0.99 -2.83 19.26
C HIS A 378 -1.64 -4.22 19.08
N GLY A 379 -2.77 -4.31 18.37
CA GLY A 379 -3.41 -5.57 18.02
C GLY A 379 -2.69 -6.32 16.91
N LYS A 380 -2.97 -7.61 16.80
CA LYS A 380 -2.36 -8.54 15.84
C LYS A 380 -3.43 -9.51 15.34
N TYR A 381 -3.71 -9.48 14.05
CA TYR A 381 -4.91 -10.09 13.46
C TYR A 381 -4.50 -11.16 12.43
N VAL A 382 -5.11 -12.36 12.49
CA VAL A 382 -4.66 -13.50 11.68
C VAL A 382 -5.09 -13.38 10.23
N VAL A 383 -6.27 -12.78 9.97
CA VAL A 383 -6.73 -12.49 8.60
C VAL A 383 -5.83 -11.44 7.94
N ASN A 384 -5.69 -10.26 8.56
CA ASN A 384 -4.91 -9.19 7.97
C ASN A 384 -3.41 -9.51 7.90
N GLY A 385 -2.89 -10.20 8.91
CA GLY A 385 -1.54 -10.76 8.91
C GLY A 385 -1.29 -11.82 7.85
N GLY A 386 -2.32 -12.59 7.44
CA GLY A 386 -2.22 -13.65 6.44
C GLY A 386 -1.99 -13.12 5.02
N ILE A 387 -2.81 -12.17 4.56
CA ILE A 387 -2.58 -11.48 3.27
C ILE A 387 -1.22 -10.76 3.27
N SER A 388 -0.89 -10.05 4.36
CA SER A 388 0.34 -9.27 4.46
C SER A 388 1.59 -10.14 4.33
N VAL A 389 1.68 -11.23 5.09
CA VAL A 389 2.85 -12.13 5.04
C VAL A 389 2.95 -12.86 3.69
N ALA A 390 1.83 -13.19 3.06
CA ALA A 390 1.81 -13.81 1.74
C ALA A 390 2.33 -12.84 0.65
N GLN A 391 2.06 -11.54 0.76
CA GLN A 391 2.58 -10.52 -0.14
C GLN A 391 4.06 -10.19 0.13
N VAL A 392 4.51 -10.21 1.38
CA VAL A 392 5.95 -10.15 1.73
C VAL A 392 6.69 -11.38 1.15
N MET A 393 6.18 -12.59 1.33
CA MET A 393 6.72 -13.81 0.69
C MET A 393 6.67 -13.75 -0.84
N SER A 394 5.63 -13.12 -1.42
CA SER A 394 5.48 -12.96 -2.87
C SER A 394 6.56 -12.05 -3.50
N ASN A 395 7.16 -11.12 -2.75
CA ASN A 395 8.33 -10.36 -3.22
C ASN A 395 9.45 -11.33 -3.63
N PHE A 396 9.81 -12.26 -2.74
CA PHE A 396 10.83 -13.26 -3.00
C PHE A 396 10.40 -14.27 -4.07
N GLU A 397 9.17 -14.79 -3.98
CA GLU A 397 8.66 -15.80 -4.91
C GLU A 397 8.56 -15.30 -6.36
N ARG A 398 8.36 -13.99 -6.57
CA ARG A 398 8.46 -13.35 -7.89
C ARG A 398 9.87 -13.51 -8.49
N THR A 399 10.94 -13.35 -7.70
CA THR A 399 12.33 -13.49 -8.19
C THR A 399 12.71 -14.93 -8.54
N LEU A 400 11.89 -15.91 -8.16
CA LEU A 400 12.00 -17.31 -8.56
C LEU A 400 11.21 -17.65 -9.85
N THR A 401 10.35 -16.73 -10.32
CA THR A 401 9.31 -17.04 -11.32
C THR A 401 9.20 -16.04 -12.49
N ALA A 402 9.59 -14.78 -12.33
CA ALA A 402 9.70 -13.79 -13.40
C ALA A 402 11.14 -13.73 -13.96
N GLU A 403 11.30 -13.59 -15.28
CA GLU A 403 12.63 -13.61 -15.93
C GLU A 403 13.48 -12.36 -15.62
N ASN A 404 12.83 -11.25 -15.25
CA ASN A 404 13.43 -9.91 -15.13
C ASN A 404 13.31 -9.34 -13.71
N ALA A 405 13.41 -10.18 -12.67
CA ALA A 405 13.26 -9.78 -11.27
C ALA A 405 14.51 -10.16 -10.46
N ASP A 406 15.13 -9.23 -9.72
CA ASP A 406 16.37 -9.51 -8.98
C ASP A 406 16.13 -9.83 -7.50
N GLY A 407 16.47 -11.07 -7.12
CA GLY A 407 16.48 -11.52 -5.73
C GLY A 407 17.64 -10.99 -4.89
N SER A 408 18.65 -10.33 -5.48
CA SER A 408 19.85 -9.91 -4.75
C SER A 408 19.52 -8.92 -3.62
N ALA A 409 18.75 -7.86 -3.91
CA ALA A 409 18.35 -6.82 -2.95
C ALA A 409 17.29 -7.27 -1.91
N LEU A 410 16.91 -8.56 -1.94
CA LEU A 410 16.03 -9.21 -0.96
C LEU A 410 16.77 -10.32 -0.17
N GLY A 411 18.07 -10.51 -0.42
CA GLY A 411 18.88 -11.62 0.06
C GLY A 411 19.41 -11.48 1.50
N ASP A 412 20.19 -12.50 1.90
CA ASP A 412 20.88 -12.59 3.19
C ASP A 412 21.87 -11.42 3.37
N GLY A 413 21.56 -10.50 4.28
CA GLY A 413 22.41 -9.34 4.58
C GLY A 413 21.94 -7.99 4.04
N GLU A 414 20.89 -7.90 3.21
CA GLU A 414 20.57 -6.69 2.45
C GLU A 414 19.42 -5.82 3.02
N LEU A 415 18.66 -6.29 4.02
CA LEU A 415 17.59 -5.53 4.68
C LEU A 415 17.95 -5.11 6.12
N ARG A 416 17.06 -4.32 6.74
CA ARG A 416 17.17 -3.81 8.12
C ARG A 416 16.55 -4.78 9.14
N VAL A 417 16.96 -6.05 9.11
CA VAL A 417 16.49 -7.09 10.03
C VAL A 417 17.62 -7.61 10.94
N PRO A 418 17.35 -8.00 12.20
CA PRO A 418 18.38 -8.51 13.12
C PRO A 418 18.86 -9.92 12.76
N GLU A 419 18.11 -10.66 11.94
CA GLU A 419 18.48 -12.00 11.47
C GLU A 419 19.64 -12.01 10.44
N ARG A 420 19.92 -10.88 9.81
CA ARG A 420 20.80 -10.72 8.64
C ARG A 420 22.18 -11.38 8.78
N GLY A 421 22.63 -12.10 7.75
CA GLY A 421 23.89 -12.85 7.74
C GLY A 421 23.77 -14.27 8.31
N ASN A 422 22.58 -14.86 8.30
CA ASN A 422 22.30 -16.21 8.79
C ASN A 422 22.26 -17.28 7.67
N GLY A 423 22.21 -16.88 6.39
CA GLY A 423 22.08 -17.76 5.22
C GLY A 423 20.65 -17.94 4.68
N VAL A 424 19.68 -17.16 5.16
CA VAL A 424 18.28 -17.07 4.70
C VAL A 424 18.10 -15.70 4.04
N PRO A 425 17.29 -15.54 2.97
CA PRO A 425 16.95 -14.22 2.44
C PRO A 425 16.28 -13.36 3.51
N ASP A 426 16.77 -12.14 3.77
CA ASP A 426 16.27 -11.29 4.86
C ASP A 426 14.74 -11.03 4.77
N VAL A 427 14.18 -10.98 3.56
CA VAL A 427 12.72 -10.83 3.33
C VAL A 427 11.92 -12.05 3.82
N LEU A 428 12.52 -13.25 3.80
CA LEU A 428 11.93 -14.45 4.36
C LEU A 428 12.06 -14.46 5.89
N ASP A 429 13.13 -13.95 6.49
CA ASP A 429 13.18 -13.83 7.95
C ASP A 429 12.17 -12.82 8.52
N GLU A 430 11.89 -11.73 7.80
CA GLU A 430 10.78 -10.85 8.17
C GLU A 430 9.43 -11.58 8.06
N ALA A 431 9.19 -12.32 6.97
CA ALA A 431 8.00 -13.16 6.84
C ALA A 431 7.92 -14.25 7.91
N ARG A 432 9.06 -14.83 8.32
CA ARG A 432 9.17 -15.84 9.39
C ARG A 432 8.62 -15.31 10.71
N TRP A 433 8.92 -14.05 11.03
CA TRP A 433 8.46 -13.41 12.26
C TRP A 433 6.94 -13.42 12.40
N GLN A 434 6.23 -13.17 11.29
CA GLN A 434 4.77 -13.26 11.25
C GLN A 434 4.28 -14.70 11.16
N MET A 435 4.94 -15.59 10.39
CA MET A 435 4.54 -17.00 10.28
C MET A 435 4.62 -17.77 11.61
N ASP A 436 5.64 -17.53 12.45
CA ASP A 436 5.70 -18.13 13.79
C ASP A 436 4.57 -17.60 14.70
N PHE A 437 4.12 -16.34 14.55
CA PHE A 437 2.93 -15.83 15.23
C PHE A 437 1.62 -16.45 14.71
N LEU A 438 1.41 -16.52 13.39
CA LEU A 438 0.21 -17.11 12.79
C LEU A 438 0.05 -18.59 13.19
N MET A 439 1.14 -19.33 13.32
CA MET A 439 1.13 -20.70 13.84
C MET A 439 0.85 -20.76 15.37
N LYS A 440 1.33 -19.80 16.17
CA LYS A 440 1.01 -19.71 17.61
C LYS A 440 -0.48 -19.43 17.87
N MET A 441 -1.17 -18.78 16.94
CA MET A 441 -2.61 -18.50 17.04
C MET A 441 -3.51 -19.71 16.78
N MET A 442 -2.95 -20.89 16.44
CA MET A 442 -3.73 -22.11 16.26
C MET A 442 -4.18 -22.73 17.60
N VAL A 443 -5.44 -23.12 17.68
CA VAL A 443 -6.05 -23.82 18.82
C VAL A 443 -5.35 -25.17 19.04
N PRO A 444 -4.81 -25.46 20.25
CA PRO A 444 -3.98 -26.65 20.51
C PRO A 444 -4.65 -28.01 20.29
N GLU A 445 -3.83 -29.05 20.06
CA GLU A 445 -4.31 -30.44 20.02
C GLU A 445 -4.91 -30.85 21.37
N GLY A 446 -6.19 -31.24 21.35
CA GLY A 446 -6.95 -31.70 22.52
C GLY A 446 -8.15 -30.83 22.86
N GLU A 447 -8.15 -29.57 22.40
CA GLU A 447 -9.21 -28.59 22.64
C GLU A 447 -10.37 -28.71 21.63
N GLU A 448 -11.54 -28.13 21.94
CA GLU A 448 -12.79 -28.35 21.18
C GLU A 448 -12.73 -27.89 19.72
N LEU A 449 -11.84 -26.94 19.40
CA LEU A 449 -11.64 -26.39 18.04
C LEU A 449 -10.21 -26.63 17.51
N ALA A 450 -9.52 -27.67 17.98
CA ALA A 450 -8.13 -27.99 17.62
C ALA A 450 -7.82 -27.83 16.12
N GLY A 451 -6.83 -27.00 15.79
CA GLY A 451 -6.41 -26.68 14.42
C GLY A 451 -7.10 -25.48 13.77
N MET A 452 -8.21 -24.95 14.32
CA MET A 452 -8.70 -23.62 13.95
C MET A 452 -7.70 -22.54 14.43
N ALA A 453 -7.69 -21.36 13.82
CA ALA A 453 -6.91 -20.22 14.30
C ALA A 453 -7.79 -19.18 15.00
N HIS A 454 -7.35 -18.70 16.18
CA HIS A 454 -7.91 -17.52 16.84
C HIS A 454 -7.90 -16.34 15.86
N HIS A 455 -9.00 -15.59 15.75
CA HIS A 455 -9.12 -14.55 14.73
C HIS A 455 -8.10 -13.41 14.91
N LYS A 456 -7.84 -13.05 16.17
CA LYS A 456 -7.01 -11.90 16.56
C LYS A 456 -6.63 -11.94 18.04
N ILE A 457 -5.62 -11.16 18.40
CA ILE A 457 -5.21 -10.86 19.78
C ILE A 457 -4.91 -9.37 19.90
N HIS A 458 -5.56 -8.70 20.85
CA HIS A 458 -5.38 -7.27 21.10
C HIS A 458 -5.78 -6.89 22.53
N ASP A 459 -5.88 -5.60 22.80
CA ASP A 459 -6.27 -5.01 24.07
C ASP A 459 -7.77 -5.23 24.32
N ARG A 460 -8.20 -5.33 25.59
CA ARG A 460 -9.64 -5.38 25.91
C ARG A 460 -10.38 -4.07 25.56
N GLU A 461 -9.69 -2.93 25.66
CA GLU A 461 -10.25 -1.60 25.50
C GLU A 461 -9.28 -0.72 24.71
N TRP A 462 -9.80 0.15 23.84
CA TRP A 462 -8.97 0.97 22.95
C TRP A 462 -8.03 1.92 23.71
N THR A 463 -6.73 1.82 23.44
CA THR A 463 -5.70 2.74 23.91
C THR A 463 -5.68 4.04 23.11
N GLY A 464 -5.31 5.15 23.75
CA GLY A 464 -5.19 6.47 23.12
C GLY A 464 -3.82 6.75 22.50
N LEU A 465 -3.67 7.94 21.93
CA LEU A 465 -2.41 8.46 21.38
C LEU A 465 -1.81 9.54 22.30
N PRO A 466 -0.47 9.69 22.37
CA PRO A 466 0.54 8.70 21.99
C PRO A 466 0.66 7.58 23.03
N LEU A 467 1.28 6.45 22.64
CA LEU A 467 1.60 5.33 23.53
C LEU A 467 2.67 4.42 22.89
N LEU A 468 3.76 4.07 23.60
CA LEU A 468 4.70 3.09 23.06
C LEU A 468 4.24 1.64 23.37
N PRO A 469 4.53 0.65 22.51
CA PRO A 469 4.09 -0.75 22.72
C PRO A 469 4.51 -1.41 24.03
N HIS A 470 5.58 -0.91 24.68
CA HIS A 470 6.07 -1.41 25.96
C HIS A 470 5.44 -0.70 27.18
N GLU A 471 4.70 0.38 26.95
CA GLU A 471 3.99 1.17 27.96
C GLU A 471 2.51 0.79 28.06
N ASP A 472 2.02 -0.06 27.15
CA ASP A 472 0.62 -0.46 27.08
C ASP A 472 0.16 -1.19 28.37
N PRO A 473 -0.83 -0.64 29.10
CA PRO A 473 -1.29 -1.22 30.36
C PRO A 473 -2.45 -2.21 30.20
N GLN A 474 -2.97 -2.44 29.00
CA GLN A 474 -4.24 -3.16 28.84
C GLN A 474 -4.12 -4.67 29.10
N PRO A 475 -5.18 -5.31 29.64
CA PRO A 475 -5.36 -6.75 29.54
C PRO A 475 -5.46 -7.16 28.07
N ARG A 476 -4.68 -8.17 27.69
CA ARG A 476 -4.65 -8.73 26.33
C ARG A 476 -5.54 -9.97 26.27
N GLU A 477 -6.29 -10.15 25.17
CA GLU A 477 -7.25 -11.26 25.05
C GLU A 477 -7.16 -11.97 23.69
N LEU A 478 -7.28 -13.30 23.69
CA LEU A 478 -7.50 -14.10 22.48
C LEU A 478 -8.99 -14.09 22.13
N HIS A 479 -9.29 -13.65 20.91
CA HIS A 479 -10.66 -13.59 20.38
C HIS A 479 -11.09 -14.94 19.76
N PRO A 480 -12.39 -15.16 19.49
CA PRO A 480 -12.90 -16.42 18.94
C PRO A 480 -12.14 -16.88 17.67
N PRO A 481 -11.93 -18.19 17.48
CA PRO A 481 -11.46 -18.71 16.20
C PRO A 481 -12.46 -18.49 15.06
N SER A 482 -11.96 -18.20 13.85
CA SER A 482 -12.80 -18.00 12.66
C SER A 482 -12.31 -18.82 11.46
N THR A 483 -13.20 -19.12 10.51
CA THR A 483 -12.86 -19.83 9.27
C THR A 483 -11.88 -19.02 8.43
N ALA A 484 -12.13 -17.71 8.27
CA ALA A 484 -11.27 -16.77 7.55
C ALA A 484 -9.84 -16.78 8.08
N ALA A 485 -9.66 -16.65 9.40
CA ALA A 485 -8.37 -16.72 10.06
C ALA A 485 -7.70 -18.08 9.86
N THR A 486 -8.46 -19.17 10.00
CA THR A 486 -7.94 -20.53 9.82
C THR A 486 -7.48 -20.77 8.37
N LEU A 487 -8.19 -20.24 7.38
CA LEU A 487 -7.82 -20.36 5.97
C LEU A 487 -6.66 -19.45 5.57
N ASN A 488 -6.55 -18.27 6.18
CA ASN A 488 -5.37 -17.41 6.08
C ASN A 488 -4.09 -18.16 6.55
N VAL A 489 -4.15 -18.84 7.71
CA VAL A 489 -3.05 -19.72 8.15
C VAL A 489 -2.82 -20.87 7.17
N ALA A 490 -3.89 -21.51 6.67
CA ALA A 490 -3.76 -22.63 5.73
C ALA A 490 -3.07 -22.22 4.41
N ALA A 491 -3.34 -21.01 3.92
CA ALA A 491 -2.74 -20.48 2.69
C ALA A 491 -1.29 -20.01 2.89
N SER A 492 -1.05 -19.11 3.86
CA SER A 492 0.28 -18.55 4.09
C SER A 492 1.29 -19.59 4.58
N ALA A 493 0.85 -20.56 5.39
CA ALA A 493 1.72 -21.66 5.83
C ALA A 493 2.03 -22.65 4.70
N ALA A 494 1.15 -22.82 3.71
CA ALA A 494 1.47 -23.59 2.50
C ALA A 494 2.51 -22.87 1.62
N GLN A 495 2.45 -21.54 1.50
CA GLN A 495 3.48 -20.75 0.81
C GLN A 495 4.83 -20.78 1.56
N CYS A 496 4.82 -20.57 2.89
CA CYS A 496 5.98 -20.75 3.76
C CYS A 496 6.65 -22.12 3.52
N ALA A 497 5.88 -23.20 3.51
CA ALA A 497 6.42 -24.56 3.39
C ALA A 497 7.27 -24.79 2.12
N ARG A 498 6.92 -24.18 0.97
CA ARG A 498 7.72 -24.31 -0.26
C ARG A 498 8.89 -23.32 -0.32
N LEU A 499 8.74 -22.11 0.21
CA LEU A 499 9.81 -21.09 0.14
C LEU A 499 10.94 -21.35 1.13
N PHE A 500 10.67 -22.00 2.27
CA PHE A 500 11.69 -22.32 3.27
C PHE A 500 12.36 -23.69 3.09
N GLU A 501 11.94 -24.54 2.14
CA GLU A 501 12.45 -25.93 2.02
C GLU A 501 13.98 -26.00 1.83
N GLU A 502 14.57 -25.07 1.07
CA GLU A 502 16.03 -25.03 0.85
C GLU A 502 16.82 -24.36 1.99
N TYR A 503 16.17 -23.60 2.87
CA TYR A 503 16.80 -22.76 3.90
C TYR A 503 16.64 -23.33 5.33
N ASP A 504 15.43 -23.72 5.71
CA ASP A 504 15.09 -24.30 7.01
C ASP A 504 14.01 -25.38 6.82
N ALA A 505 14.44 -26.58 6.43
CA ALA A 505 13.55 -27.69 6.13
C ALA A 505 12.71 -28.18 7.34
N ASP A 506 13.18 -27.96 8.58
CA ASP A 506 12.40 -28.28 9.79
C ASP A 506 11.29 -27.23 10.01
N PHE A 507 11.54 -25.94 9.73
CA PHE A 507 10.51 -24.90 9.72
C PHE A 507 9.52 -25.06 8.56
N ALA A 508 10.00 -25.38 7.35
CA ALA A 508 9.17 -25.70 6.19
C ALA A 508 8.19 -26.86 6.49
N ALA A 509 8.66 -27.91 7.15
CA ALA A 509 7.83 -29.04 7.58
C ALA A 509 6.77 -28.63 8.62
N ARG A 510 7.10 -27.76 9.59
CA ARG A 510 6.13 -27.18 10.53
C ARG A 510 5.05 -26.36 9.82
N CYS A 511 5.46 -25.50 8.87
CA CYS A 511 4.53 -24.71 8.06
C CYS A 511 3.58 -25.62 7.26
N LEU A 512 4.06 -26.74 6.68
CA LEU A 512 3.19 -27.68 5.97
C LEU A 512 2.21 -28.41 6.90
N GLU A 513 2.67 -28.82 8.09
CA GLU A 513 1.81 -29.48 9.09
C GLU A 513 0.73 -28.53 9.62
N ALA A 514 1.07 -27.26 9.86
CA ALA A 514 0.11 -26.21 10.18
C ALA A 514 -0.90 -26.01 9.04
N ALA A 515 -0.44 -25.92 7.79
CA ALA A 515 -1.29 -25.69 6.62
C ALA A 515 -2.35 -26.79 6.41
N GLU A 516 -1.93 -28.06 6.45
CA GLU A 516 -2.86 -29.19 6.27
C GLU A 516 -3.80 -29.37 7.48
N THR A 517 -3.33 -29.03 8.69
CA THR A 517 -4.15 -29.03 9.91
C THR A 517 -5.22 -27.95 9.87
N ALA A 518 -4.84 -26.72 9.55
CA ALA A 518 -5.74 -25.57 9.47
C ALA A 518 -6.82 -25.79 8.39
N TRP A 519 -6.41 -26.25 7.19
CA TRP A 519 -7.37 -26.65 6.15
C TRP A 519 -8.37 -27.71 6.64
N ALA A 520 -7.90 -28.75 7.33
CA ALA A 520 -8.78 -29.80 7.84
C ALA A 520 -9.78 -29.28 8.90
N ALA A 521 -9.36 -28.35 9.75
CA ALA A 521 -10.21 -27.69 10.74
C ALA A 521 -11.24 -26.75 10.09
N ALA A 522 -10.83 -25.91 9.13
CA ALA A 522 -11.73 -25.03 8.38
C ALA A 522 -12.80 -25.82 7.60
N LYS A 523 -12.43 -26.93 6.94
CA LYS A 523 -13.40 -27.81 6.26
C LYS A 523 -14.35 -28.55 7.22
N ALA A 524 -14.04 -28.61 8.52
CA ALA A 524 -14.94 -29.13 9.54
C ALA A 524 -15.87 -28.05 10.12
N ASN A 525 -15.42 -26.79 10.17
CA ASN A 525 -16.12 -25.65 10.76
C ASN A 525 -16.26 -24.46 9.77
N PRO A 526 -16.84 -24.64 8.57
CA PRO A 526 -16.81 -23.62 7.51
C PRO A 526 -17.57 -22.33 7.88
N ASP A 527 -18.62 -22.45 8.71
CA ASP A 527 -19.55 -21.35 8.99
C ASP A 527 -19.17 -20.52 10.25
N MET A 528 -17.92 -20.63 10.75
CA MET A 528 -17.43 -19.88 11.91
C MET A 528 -16.91 -18.48 11.52
N LEU A 529 -17.84 -17.56 11.28
CA LEU A 529 -17.55 -16.18 10.90
C LEU A 529 -17.26 -15.31 12.14
N ALA A 530 -16.42 -14.28 11.99
CA ALA A 530 -16.12 -13.33 13.07
C ALA A 530 -17.26 -12.31 13.24
N ASP A 531 -17.54 -11.87 14.47
CA ASP A 531 -18.65 -10.96 14.75
C ASP A 531 -18.26 -9.50 14.40
N PRO A 532 -18.98 -8.80 13.50
CA PRO A 532 -18.71 -7.39 13.18
C PRO A 532 -18.89 -6.43 14.36
N ASN A 533 -19.47 -6.88 15.48
CA ASN A 533 -19.60 -6.10 16.72
C ASN A 533 -18.40 -6.29 17.68
N ASP A 534 -17.53 -7.27 17.43
CA ASP A 534 -16.30 -7.52 18.20
C ASP A 534 -15.19 -6.55 17.78
N GLY A 535 -15.42 -5.24 17.98
CA GLY A 535 -14.55 -4.14 17.55
C GLY A 535 -14.06 -3.22 18.68
N THR A 536 -14.02 -3.73 19.92
CA THR A 536 -13.55 -2.97 21.10
C THR A 536 -12.12 -3.37 21.42
N GLY A 537 -11.20 -2.40 21.50
CA GLY A 537 -9.78 -2.64 21.77
C GLY A 537 -8.96 -3.15 20.58
N GLY A 538 -9.61 -3.39 19.43
CA GLY A 538 -8.96 -3.77 18.19
C GLY A 538 -9.95 -3.93 17.02
N GLY A 539 -9.44 -3.90 15.80
CA GLY A 539 -10.23 -3.99 14.56
C GLY A 539 -11.05 -5.28 14.47
N ALA A 540 -12.27 -5.21 13.91
CA ALA A 540 -13.14 -6.38 13.83
C ALA A 540 -12.66 -7.41 12.79
N TYR A 541 -12.15 -6.96 11.64
CA TYR A 541 -11.75 -7.80 10.49
C TYR A 541 -12.77 -8.90 10.13
N SER A 542 -14.06 -8.58 10.26
CA SER A 542 -15.15 -9.52 10.06
C SER A 542 -15.50 -9.66 8.59
N ASP A 543 -15.40 -10.87 8.06
CA ASP A 543 -16.03 -11.24 6.78
C ASP A 543 -17.32 -12.03 7.01
N ASN A 544 -18.26 -11.92 6.06
CA ASN A 544 -19.52 -12.65 6.04
C ASN A 544 -19.60 -13.72 4.95
N GLU A 545 -18.63 -13.79 4.04
CA GLU A 545 -18.39 -14.94 3.15
C GLU A 545 -16.96 -15.45 3.41
N VAL A 546 -16.66 -16.70 3.02
CA VAL A 546 -15.29 -17.26 3.10
C VAL A 546 -14.95 -18.14 1.89
N SER A 547 -15.60 -17.86 0.75
CA SER A 547 -15.50 -18.68 -0.46
C SER A 547 -14.14 -18.53 -1.17
N ASP A 548 -13.50 -17.39 -0.93
CA ASP A 548 -12.28 -16.94 -1.56
C ASP A 548 -11.03 -17.33 -0.76
N GLU A 549 -11.04 -17.34 0.59
CA GLU A 549 -9.94 -17.98 1.32
C GLU A 549 -9.98 -19.50 1.15
N PHE A 550 -11.17 -20.11 0.96
CA PHE A 550 -11.25 -21.52 0.57
C PHE A 550 -10.65 -21.76 -0.82
N TYR A 551 -10.77 -20.80 -1.75
CA TYR A 551 -10.10 -20.86 -3.06
C TYR A 551 -8.58 -20.66 -2.93
N TRP A 552 -8.14 -19.65 -2.16
CA TRP A 552 -6.73 -19.31 -1.97
C TRP A 552 -5.97 -20.39 -1.19
N ALA A 553 -6.49 -20.86 -0.05
CA ALA A 553 -5.87 -21.95 0.70
C ALA A 553 -5.79 -23.24 -0.14
N ALA A 554 -6.81 -23.55 -0.95
CA ALA A 554 -6.76 -24.68 -1.87
C ALA A 554 -5.74 -24.46 -3.02
N ALA A 555 -5.54 -23.22 -3.47
CA ALA A 555 -4.54 -22.87 -4.47
C ALA A 555 -3.12 -23.06 -3.91
N GLU A 556 -2.80 -22.48 -2.76
CA GLU A 556 -1.47 -22.60 -2.14
C GLU A 556 -1.15 -24.05 -1.76
N LEU A 557 -2.09 -24.77 -1.13
CA LEU A 557 -1.91 -26.19 -0.81
C LEU A 557 -1.78 -27.05 -2.07
N PHE A 558 -2.41 -26.68 -3.20
CA PHE A 558 -2.20 -27.37 -4.46
C PHE A 558 -0.81 -27.10 -5.05
N VAL A 559 -0.38 -25.84 -5.12
CA VAL A 559 0.95 -25.43 -5.63
C VAL A 559 2.05 -26.12 -4.81
N THR A 560 1.96 -26.08 -3.49
CA THR A 560 2.97 -26.64 -2.58
C THR A 560 3.00 -28.18 -2.55
N THR A 561 1.86 -28.88 -2.71
CA THR A 561 1.81 -30.35 -2.50
C THR A 561 1.53 -31.19 -3.76
N GLY A 562 1.11 -30.58 -4.87
CA GLY A 562 0.65 -31.27 -6.07
C GLY A 562 -0.58 -32.16 -5.88
N LYS A 563 -1.22 -32.18 -4.70
CA LYS A 563 -2.32 -33.10 -4.40
C LYS A 563 -3.59 -32.70 -5.17
N ASP A 564 -4.04 -33.59 -6.06
CA ASP A 564 -5.24 -33.39 -6.89
C ASP A 564 -6.51 -33.08 -6.07
N THR A 565 -6.58 -33.46 -4.78
CA THR A 565 -7.67 -33.04 -3.88
C THR A 565 -7.82 -31.53 -3.79
N TYR A 566 -6.73 -30.80 -3.56
CA TYR A 566 -6.75 -29.33 -3.49
C TYR A 566 -7.01 -28.73 -4.88
N ARG A 567 -6.42 -29.34 -5.93
CA ARG A 567 -6.73 -28.98 -7.32
C ARG A 567 -8.23 -29.07 -7.63
N GLN A 568 -8.92 -30.11 -7.16
CA GLN A 568 -10.37 -30.22 -7.33
C GLN A 568 -11.13 -29.18 -6.50
N GLU A 569 -10.68 -28.80 -5.31
CA GLU A 569 -11.33 -27.74 -4.51
C GLU A 569 -11.27 -26.39 -5.24
N VAL A 570 -10.09 -26.00 -5.77
CA VAL A 570 -9.92 -24.84 -6.66
C VAL A 570 -10.86 -24.93 -7.87
N LEU A 571 -10.79 -26.02 -8.64
CA LEU A 571 -11.51 -26.17 -9.92
C LEU A 571 -13.03 -26.36 -9.79
N ASN A 572 -13.55 -26.61 -8.59
CA ASN A 572 -14.99 -26.71 -8.32
C ASN A 572 -15.53 -25.51 -7.50
N SER A 573 -14.68 -24.55 -7.11
CA SER A 573 -15.14 -23.27 -6.57
C SER A 573 -15.94 -22.50 -7.62
N GLU A 574 -16.97 -21.77 -7.21
CA GLU A 574 -17.79 -20.96 -8.13
C GLU A 574 -17.07 -19.70 -8.62
N LEU A 575 -15.99 -19.28 -7.95
CA LEU A 575 -15.08 -18.23 -8.40
C LEU A 575 -14.19 -18.67 -9.58
N HIS A 576 -13.98 -19.98 -9.78
CA HIS A 576 -12.97 -20.45 -10.72
C HIS A 576 -13.38 -20.29 -12.20
N GLY A 577 -12.80 -19.28 -12.85
CA GLY A 577 -13.14 -18.89 -14.22
C GLY A 577 -14.01 -17.63 -14.30
N ASP A 578 -14.25 -16.95 -13.19
CA ASP A 578 -14.87 -15.64 -13.13
C ASP A 578 -13.82 -14.60 -12.73
N ALA A 579 -13.35 -13.81 -13.70
CA ALA A 579 -12.28 -12.84 -13.48
C ALA A 579 -12.72 -11.67 -12.59
N GLU A 580 -14.00 -11.29 -12.62
CA GLU A 580 -14.55 -10.18 -11.81
C GLU A 580 -14.75 -10.59 -10.35
N ALA A 581 -15.07 -11.87 -10.09
CA ALA A 581 -15.17 -12.42 -8.74
C ALA A 581 -13.80 -12.72 -8.09
N VAL A 582 -12.78 -13.07 -8.88
CA VAL A 582 -11.41 -13.35 -8.38
C VAL A 582 -10.58 -12.07 -8.26
N PHE A 583 -10.77 -11.12 -9.18
CA PHE A 583 -10.08 -9.83 -9.23
C PHE A 583 -11.11 -8.69 -9.37
N PRO A 584 -11.77 -8.29 -8.27
CA PRO A 584 -12.80 -7.26 -8.32
C PRO A 584 -12.21 -5.88 -8.62
N ARG A 585 -12.97 -5.04 -9.35
CA ARG A 585 -12.62 -3.64 -9.67
C ARG A 585 -12.25 -2.78 -8.45
N GLY A 586 -12.78 -3.15 -7.28
CA GLY A 586 -12.46 -2.55 -5.98
C GLY A 586 -11.14 -2.99 -5.35
N GLY A 587 -10.34 -3.82 -6.02
CA GLY A 587 -9.07 -4.38 -5.53
C GLY A 587 -9.23 -5.64 -4.67
N MET A 588 -8.20 -6.49 -4.69
CA MET A 588 -8.03 -7.54 -3.67
C MET A 588 -7.91 -6.91 -2.28
N SER A 589 -8.27 -7.62 -1.22
CA SER A 589 -8.19 -7.12 0.16
C SER A 589 -8.08 -8.27 1.17
N TRP A 590 -7.98 -7.94 2.44
CA TRP A 590 -8.03 -8.89 3.56
C TRP A 590 -9.34 -9.72 3.61
N GLY A 591 -10.41 -9.25 2.97
CA GLY A 591 -11.70 -9.94 2.76
C GLY A 591 -12.05 -10.07 1.27
N ALA A 592 -11.04 -10.24 0.42
CA ALA A 592 -11.19 -10.52 -1.02
C ALA A 592 -9.89 -11.16 -1.53
N THR A 593 -9.67 -12.41 -1.13
CA THR A 593 -8.35 -13.07 -1.12
C THR A 593 -8.10 -14.03 -2.30
N ALA A 594 -9.14 -14.44 -3.03
CA ALA A 594 -9.04 -15.44 -4.11
C ALA A 594 -8.00 -15.08 -5.18
N GLY A 595 -7.82 -13.78 -5.44
CA GLY A 595 -6.83 -13.26 -6.36
C GLY A 595 -5.40 -13.68 -5.99
N LEU A 596 -5.04 -13.75 -4.70
CA LEU A 596 -3.72 -14.19 -4.24
C LEU A 596 -3.41 -15.61 -4.76
N GLY A 597 -4.32 -16.55 -4.52
CA GLY A 597 -4.20 -17.93 -5.01
C GLY A 597 -4.24 -18.04 -6.53
N ALA A 598 -4.99 -17.17 -7.22
CA ALA A 598 -5.00 -17.13 -8.68
C ALA A 598 -3.68 -16.62 -9.27
N LEU A 599 -3.01 -15.67 -8.62
CA LEU A 599 -1.67 -15.20 -9.01
C LEU A 599 -0.64 -16.33 -8.80
N SER A 600 -0.62 -16.99 -7.63
CA SER A 600 0.26 -18.15 -7.37
C SER A 600 0.06 -19.28 -8.39
N LEU A 601 -1.19 -19.61 -8.74
CA LEU A 601 -1.51 -20.61 -9.77
C LEU A 601 -1.09 -20.20 -11.18
N ALA A 602 -0.95 -18.90 -11.44
CA ALA A 602 -0.53 -18.35 -12.73
C ALA A 602 1.00 -18.35 -12.89
N THR A 603 1.75 -18.00 -11.85
CA THR A 603 3.21 -17.79 -11.88
C THR A 603 4.00 -19.01 -11.43
N VAL A 604 3.66 -19.61 -10.29
CA VAL A 604 4.46 -20.66 -9.63
C VAL A 604 4.29 -22.02 -10.35
N PRO A 605 5.38 -22.76 -10.67
CA PRO A 605 5.29 -24.05 -11.34
C PRO A 605 4.40 -25.07 -10.60
N ASN A 606 3.37 -25.59 -11.29
CA ASN A 606 2.36 -26.47 -10.68
C ASN A 606 1.75 -27.47 -11.69
N ASP A 607 1.03 -28.48 -11.18
CA ASP A 607 0.43 -29.59 -11.95
C ASP A 607 -0.96 -29.26 -12.60
N LEU A 608 -1.25 -27.99 -12.89
CA LEU A 608 -2.37 -27.64 -13.78
C LEU A 608 -2.07 -28.13 -15.20
N THR A 609 -3.10 -28.64 -15.90
CA THR A 609 -2.95 -28.88 -17.36
C THR A 609 -2.89 -27.55 -18.10
N ASP A 610 -2.27 -27.51 -19.29
CA ASP A 610 -2.13 -26.25 -20.05
C ASP A 610 -3.47 -25.57 -20.35
N ALA A 611 -4.58 -26.31 -20.36
CA ALA A 611 -5.93 -25.75 -20.52
C ALA A 611 -6.41 -24.99 -19.27
N GLN A 612 -6.07 -25.47 -18.07
CA GLN A 612 -6.38 -24.83 -16.80
C GLN A 612 -5.42 -23.68 -16.51
N LEU A 613 -4.12 -23.85 -16.77
CA LEU A 613 -3.14 -22.76 -16.63
C LEU A 613 -3.47 -21.57 -17.54
N ARG A 614 -3.91 -21.83 -18.79
CA ARG A 614 -4.43 -20.76 -19.68
C ARG A 614 -5.74 -20.14 -19.18
N GLN A 615 -6.58 -20.87 -18.44
CA GLN A 615 -7.78 -20.29 -17.84
C GLN A 615 -7.42 -19.35 -16.68
N VAL A 616 -6.52 -19.77 -15.80
CA VAL A 616 -6.05 -18.92 -14.67
C VAL A 616 -5.32 -17.68 -15.19
N ARG A 617 -4.32 -17.84 -16.07
CA ARG A 617 -3.62 -16.69 -16.69
C ARG A 617 -4.57 -15.78 -17.47
N GLY A 618 -5.61 -16.35 -18.08
CA GLY A 618 -6.68 -15.61 -18.74
C GLY A 618 -7.43 -14.65 -17.80
N MET A 619 -7.77 -15.09 -16.58
CA MET A 619 -8.41 -14.22 -15.57
C MET A 619 -7.50 -13.07 -15.16
N VAL A 620 -6.20 -13.33 -14.96
CA VAL A 620 -5.20 -12.29 -14.62
C VAL A 620 -5.13 -11.23 -15.73
N THR A 621 -5.05 -11.65 -17.00
CA THR A 621 -5.03 -10.70 -18.13
C THR A 621 -6.36 -9.97 -18.34
N GLU A 622 -7.50 -10.62 -18.10
CA GLU A 622 -8.83 -9.98 -18.25
C GLU A 622 -9.07 -8.90 -17.19
N ALA A 623 -8.59 -9.11 -15.96
CA ALA A 623 -8.58 -8.10 -14.91
C ALA A 623 -7.60 -6.96 -15.21
N ALA A 624 -6.36 -7.30 -15.60
CA ALA A 624 -5.32 -6.33 -15.95
C ALA A 624 -5.69 -5.44 -17.14
N ASP A 625 -6.36 -5.99 -18.16
CA ASP A 625 -6.94 -5.21 -19.28
C ASP A 625 -7.93 -4.16 -18.78
N GLY A 626 -8.73 -4.52 -17.77
CA GLY A 626 -9.66 -3.63 -17.08
C GLY A 626 -8.93 -2.51 -16.33
N TYR A 627 -7.99 -2.85 -15.45
CA TYR A 627 -7.28 -1.86 -14.62
C TYR A 627 -6.40 -0.92 -15.47
N ALA A 628 -5.78 -1.43 -16.54
CA ALA A 628 -5.03 -0.62 -17.48
C ALA A 628 -5.94 0.28 -18.32
N ALA A 629 -7.18 -0.13 -18.62
CA ALA A 629 -8.17 0.73 -19.25
C ALA A 629 -8.63 1.87 -18.31
N ASP A 630 -8.77 1.59 -17.02
CA ASP A 630 -9.15 2.58 -16.00
C ASP A 630 -8.01 3.60 -15.80
N SER A 631 -6.76 3.14 -15.67
CA SER A 631 -5.55 3.99 -15.62
C SER A 631 -5.43 4.92 -16.83
N ARG A 632 -5.77 4.43 -18.04
CA ARG A 632 -5.81 5.25 -19.26
C ARG A 632 -7.03 6.18 -19.35
N GLY A 633 -8.07 5.95 -18.57
CA GLY A 633 -9.29 6.76 -18.52
C GLY A 633 -9.31 7.82 -17.41
N ALA A 634 -8.54 7.63 -16.35
CA ALA A 634 -8.43 8.55 -15.23
C ALA A 634 -7.51 9.74 -15.56
N ALA A 635 -7.94 10.97 -15.27
CA ALA A 635 -7.13 12.18 -15.48
C ALA A 635 -5.85 12.22 -14.60
N TYR A 636 -5.81 11.38 -13.56
CA TYR A 636 -4.68 11.20 -12.62
C TYR A 636 -3.95 9.86 -12.80
N GLY A 637 -4.24 9.09 -13.87
CA GLY A 637 -3.51 7.85 -14.21
C GLY A 637 -3.82 6.62 -13.33
N VAL A 638 -4.63 6.76 -12.27
CA VAL A 638 -4.83 5.72 -11.25
C VAL A 638 -5.56 4.47 -11.79
N PRO A 639 -5.04 3.24 -11.55
CA PRO A 639 -5.68 1.98 -11.96
C PRO A 639 -6.82 1.53 -11.01
N TYR A 640 -7.69 2.44 -10.60
CA TYR A 640 -8.75 2.19 -9.62
C TYR A 640 -10.03 2.97 -9.94
N ALA A 641 -11.11 2.24 -10.20
CA ALA A 641 -12.43 2.78 -10.56
C ALA A 641 -13.55 2.01 -9.81
N PRO A 642 -13.72 2.24 -8.49
CA PRO A 642 -14.79 1.62 -7.71
C PRO A 642 -16.18 2.09 -8.17
N GLU A 643 -17.22 1.27 -7.94
CA GLU A 643 -18.59 1.64 -8.36
C GLU A 643 -19.02 2.99 -7.77
N GLY A 644 -19.55 3.87 -8.62
CA GLY A 644 -19.99 5.20 -8.20
C GLY A 644 -18.87 6.15 -7.74
N ASN A 645 -17.60 5.83 -8.02
CA ASN A 645 -16.42 6.48 -7.45
C ASN A 645 -16.38 6.39 -5.91
N HIS A 646 -16.87 5.28 -5.34
CA HIS A 646 -16.85 5.04 -3.90
C HIS A 646 -15.44 4.63 -3.41
N TYR A 647 -14.61 5.62 -3.11
CA TYR A 647 -13.30 5.45 -2.48
C TYR A 647 -13.48 5.04 -1.00
N VAL A 648 -12.90 3.90 -0.61
CA VAL A 648 -13.08 3.26 0.71
C VAL A 648 -11.88 3.48 1.64
N TRP A 649 -12.03 3.15 2.93
CA TRP A 649 -10.90 3.00 3.87
C TRP A 649 -9.83 2.09 3.26
N GLY A 650 -8.61 2.60 3.08
CA GLY A 650 -7.53 1.86 2.43
C GLY A 650 -7.56 1.89 0.90
N SER A 651 -8.17 2.91 0.27
CA SER A 651 -8.20 3.06 -1.20
C SER A 651 -6.82 2.93 -1.85
N ASN A 652 -5.75 3.39 -1.19
CA ASN A 652 -4.38 3.27 -1.69
C ASN A 652 -3.89 1.82 -1.74
N SER A 653 -4.32 0.97 -0.80
CA SER A 653 -4.12 -0.49 -0.90
C SER A 653 -4.87 -1.07 -2.10
N GLN A 654 -6.07 -0.57 -2.40
CA GLN A 654 -6.84 -1.09 -3.54
C GLN A 654 -6.19 -0.71 -4.88
N VAL A 655 -5.60 0.49 -4.95
CA VAL A 655 -4.70 0.90 -6.05
C VAL A 655 -3.48 -0.03 -6.15
N LEU A 656 -2.75 -0.24 -5.05
CA LEU A 656 -1.55 -1.10 -5.02
C LEU A 656 -1.86 -2.58 -5.37
N ASN A 657 -2.96 -3.14 -4.87
CA ASN A 657 -3.38 -4.50 -5.18
C ASN A 657 -3.79 -4.67 -6.66
N ASN A 658 -4.45 -3.66 -7.26
CA ASN A 658 -4.68 -3.65 -8.72
C ASN A 658 -3.36 -3.57 -9.50
N MET A 659 -2.36 -2.83 -8.99
CA MET A 659 -1.02 -2.75 -9.58
C MET A 659 -0.27 -4.10 -9.51
N ILE A 660 -0.45 -4.92 -8.47
CA ILE A 660 0.14 -6.28 -8.41
C ILE A 660 -0.40 -7.17 -9.54
N VAL A 661 -1.72 -7.09 -9.82
CA VAL A 661 -2.35 -7.85 -10.91
C VAL A 661 -1.82 -7.37 -12.28
N LEU A 662 -1.65 -6.05 -12.45
CA LEU A 662 -1.03 -5.46 -13.65
C LEU A 662 0.43 -5.90 -13.83
N ALA A 663 1.25 -5.80 -12.79
CA ALA A 663 2.64 -6.22 -12.82
C ALA A 663 2.79 -7.73 -13.08
N THR A 664 1.95 -8.56 -12.47
CA THR A 664 1.93 -10.00 -12.74
C THR A 664 1.48 -10.29 -14.18
N ALA A 665 0.52 -9.54 -14.73
CA ALA A 665 0.16 -9.65 -16.14
C ALA A 665 1.32 -9.22 -17.06
N HIS A 666 2.11 -8.22 -16.68
CA HIS A 666 3.35 -7.85 -17.37
C HIS A 666 4.36 -9.00 -17.39
N ASP A 667 4.73 -9.54 -16.22
CA ASP A 667 5.68 -10.66 -16.12
C ASP A 667 5.23 -11.92 -16.89
N LEU A 668 3.91 -12.11 -17.05
CA LEU A 668 3.31 -13.22 -17.80
C LEU A 668 3.23 -13.03 -19.32
N THR A 669 3.42 -11.80 -19.84
CA THR A 669 3.12 -11.46 -21.25
C THR A 669 4.17 -10.61 -21.97
N GLY A 670 4.91 -9.77 -21.25
CA GLY A 670 5.74 -8.70 -21.83
C GLY A 670 4.94 -7.52 -22.41
N GLU A 671 3.61 -7.42 -22.15
CA GLU A 671 2.81 -6.31 -22.66
C GLU A 671 2.97 -5.05 -21.80
N THR A 672 3.83 -4.14 -22.25
CA THR A 672 4.18 -2.89 -21.55
C THR A 672 2.97 -2.05 -21.13
N ALA A 673 1.83 -2.20 -21.81
CA ALA A 673 0.57 -1.53 -21.47
C ALA A 673 0.06 -1.83 -20.04
N TYR A 674 0.53 -2.91 -19.40
CA TYR A 674 0.29 -3.19 -17.98
C TYR A 674 1.30 -2.47 -17.07
N ARG A 675 2.61 -2.58 -17.37
CA ARG A 675 3.70 -1.82 -16.73
C ARG A 675 3.42 -0.32 -16.69
N ASP A 676 2.98 0.23 -17.81
CA ASP A 676 2.65 1.64 -17.96
C ASP A 676 1.51 2.09 -17.03
N ALA A 677 0.58 1.19 -16.70
CA ALA A 677 -0.48 1.42 -15.73
C ALA A 677 -0.01 1.24 -14.27
N VAL A 678 1.01 0.42 -14.01
CA VAL A 678 1.70 0.37 -12.70
C VAL A 678 2.42 1.70 -12.44
N LEU A 679 3.23 2.17 -13.39
CA LEU A 679 3.98 3.42 -13.24
C LEU A 679 3.04 4.62 -13.02
N ARG A 680 1.92 4.70 -13.75
CA ARG A 680 0.87 5.72 -13.53
C ARG A 680 0.11 5.57 -12.21
N GLY A 681 -0.01 4.35 -11.67
CA GLY A 681 -0.52 4.12 -10.32
C GLY A 681 0.46 4.62 -9.25
N LEU A 682 1.76 4.46 -9.48
CA LEU A 682 2.80 4.99 -8.61
C LEU A 682 2.87 6.53 -8.67
N ASP A 683 2.70 7.14 -9.85
CA ASP A 683 2.54 8.60 -9.99
C ASP A 683 1.43 9.11 -9.04
N TYR A 684 0.25 8.46 -9.07
CA TYR A 684 -0.90 8.84 -8.24
C TYR A 684 -0.58 8.75 -6.74
N LEU A 685 0.14 7.70 -6.31
CA LEU A 685 0.53 7.51 -4.91
C LEU A 685 1.57 8.53 -4.46
N LEU A 686 2.44 9.00 -5.36
CA LEU A 686 3.55 9.92 -5.11
C LEU A 686 3.24 11.37 -5.56
N GLY A 687 1.99 11.82 -5.44
CA GLY A 687 1.63 13.23 -5.61
C GLY A 687 0.85 13.61 -6.88
N ARG A 688 0.77 12.75 -7.90
CA ARG A 688 -0.03 13.02 -9.11
C ARG A 688 -1.52 12.73 -8.89
N ASN A 689 -2.10 13.38 -7.89
CA ASN A 689 -3.48 13.19 -7.47
C ASN A 689 -4.16 14.56 -7.20
N PRO A 690 -5.48 14.59 -6.92
CA PRO A 690 -6.21 15.84 -6.71
C PRO A 690 -5.66 16.73 -5.60
N LEU A 691 -4.99 16.15 -4.61
CA LEU A 691 -4.47 16.83 -3.42
C LEU A 691 -3.01 17.26 -3.52
N ASN A 692 -2.27 16.82 -4.55
CA ASN A 692 -0.80 16.96 -4.64
C ASN A 692 -0.07 16.36 -3.41
N GLN A 693 -0.60 15.26 -2.89
CA GLN A 693 -0.12 14.59 -1.69
C GLN A 693 0.65 13.33 -2.11
N SER A 694 1.93 13.20 -1.76
CA SER A 694 2.50 11.85 -1.71
C SER A 694 1.95 11.15 -0.46
N TYR A 695 1.32 10.00 -0.64
CA TYR A 695 0.76 9.20 0.45
C TYR A 695 1.82 8.33 1.14
N VAL A 696 3.05 8.32 0.62
CA VAL A 696 4.19 7.55 1.14
C VAL A 696 5.14 8.50 1.87
N THR A 697 5.40 8.24 3.15
CA THR A 697 6.29 9.05 4.00
C THR A 697 7.73 9.06 3.48
N GLY A 698 8.40 10.20 3.57
CA GLY A 698 9.79 10.39 3.13
C GLY A 698 10.00 10.49 1.62
N TYR A 699 8.95 10.34 0.80
CA TYR A 699 9.04 10.31 -0.66
C TYR A 699 8.21 11.44 -1.29
N GLY A 700 8.88 12.46 -1.84
CA GLY A 700 8.27 13.66 -2.43
C GLY A 700 8.16 14.86 -1.46
N GLU A 701 8.03 16.08 -2.00
CA GLU A 701 8.03 17.34 -1.22
C GLU A 701 6.79 17.51 -0.34
N ARG A 702 5.71 16.81 -0.67
CA ARG A 702 4.42 16.85 0.04
C ARG A 702 4.01 15.44 0.47
N ASP A 703 4.97 14.72 1.06
CA ASP A 703 4.76 13.43 1.70
C ASP A 703 3.84 13.51 2.93
N SER A 704 3.27 12.37 3.30
CA SER A 704 2.47 12.26 4.52
C SER A 704 3.38 12.30 5.75
N ARG A 705 2.97 13.03 6.79
CA ARG A 705 3.78 13.29 7.99
C ARG A 705 3.07 12.92 9.30
N ASN A 706 1.77 12.68 9.25
CA ASN A 706 0.91 12.63 10.44
C ASN A 706 0.00 11.38 10.42
N GLN A 707 0.51 10.23 9.99
CA GLN A 707 -0.27 8.99 9.87
C GLN A 707 -0.68 8.46 11.25
N HIS A 708 -1.94 8.03 11.40
CA HIS A 708 -2.50 7.56 12.67
C HIS A 708 -1.74 6.34 13.21
N HIS A 709 -0.86 6.58 14.19
CA HIS A 709 -0.01 5.55 14.78
C HIS A 709 0.42 5.93 16.20
N ARG A 710 0.37 4.97 17.14
CA ARG A 710 0.56 5.21 18.59
C ARG A 710 1.95 5.73 18.98
N PHE A 711 3.01 5.28 18.29
CA PHE A 711 4.40 5.71 18.57
C PHE A 711 4.83 6.90 17.70
N TRP A 712 4.49 6.91 16.41
CA TRP A 712 4.96 7.91 15.44
C TRP A 712 4.09 9.18 15.43
N ALA A 713 3.94 9.77 16.62
CA ALA A 713 2.90 10.75 16.92
C ALA A 713 3.43 12.19 17.09
N ASN A 714 4.40 12.61 16.28
CA ASN A 714 5.03 13.94 16.33
C ASN A 714 4.05 15.13 16.43
N GLN A 715 2.87 15.01 15.80
CA GLN A 715 1.82 16.04 15.83
C GLN A 715 1.20 16.26 17.23
N LEU A 716 1.29 15.26 18.11
CA LEU A 716 0.79 15.31 19.49
C LEU A 716 1.93 15.56 20.50
N ASP A 717 3.09 14.94 20.27
CA ASP A 717 4.30 15.11 21.08
C ASP A 717 5.53 15.25 20.19
N ALA A 718 6.16 16.42 20.21
CA ALA A 718 7.29 16.75 19.34
C ALA A 718 8.61 16.03 19.71
N ASP A 719 8.67 15.36 20.86
CA ASP A 719 9.79 14.47 21.22
C ASP A 719 9.65 13.05 20.59
N LEU A 720 8.51 12.74 19.95
CA LEU A 720 8.28 11.52 19.16
C LEU A 720 8.48 11.76 17.65
N PRO A 721 8.89 10.75 16.86
CA PRO A 721 9.15 10.92 15.43
C PRO A 721 7.86 11.03 14.60
N ASN A 722 7.98 11.55 13.38
CA ASN A 722 6.99 11.32 12.32
C ASN A 722 7.03 9.83 11.89
N PRO A 723 6.07 9.33 11.09
CA PRO A 723 6.14 7.97 10.56
C PRO A 723 7.43 7.69 9.79
N ALA A 724 7.98 6.49 9.95
CA ALA A 724 9.21 6.10 9.28
C ALA A 724 9.03 6.11 7.75
N PRO A 725 10.04 6.49 6.95
CA PRO A 725 9.96 6.51 5.49
C PRO A 725 9.45 5.20 4.89
N GLY A 726 8.75 5.29 3.76
CA GLY A 726 8.19 4.14 3.06
C GLY A 726 6.93 3.55 3.70
N SER A 727 6.22 4.28 4.56
CA SER A 727 4.90 3.87 5.07
C SER A 727 3.76 4.60 4.34
N VAL A 728 2.75 3.85 3.88
CA VAL A 728 1.68 4.36 3.00
C VAL A 728 0.36 4.58 3.72
N ALA A 729 -0.12 5.82 3.70
CA ALA A 729 -1.41 6.20 4.25
C ALA A 729 -2.57 5.51 3.52
N GLY A 730 -3.65 5.19 4.25
CA GLY A 730 -4.83 4.51 3.69
C GLY A 730 -5.46 5.19 2.47
N GLY A 731 -5.43 6.52 2.43
CA GLY A 731 -5.88 7.34 1.30
C GLY A 731 -7.35 7.80 1.43
N PRO A 732 -7.89 8.42 0.36
CA PRO A 732 -9.23 9.00 0.40
C PRO A 732 -10.33 7.98 0.75
N ASN A 733 -11.21 8.35 1.70
CA ASN A 733 -12.33 7.52 2.12
C ASN A 733 -13.61 8.38 2.24
N VAL A 734 -14.63 8.06 1.44
CA VAL A 734 -15.86 8.87 1.37
C VAL A 734 -16.81 8.67 2.54
N GLU A 735 -16.65 7.59 3.31
CA GLU A 735 -17.48 7.32 4.49
C GLU A 735 -17.02 8.12 5.73
N ILE A 736 -15.84 8.77 5.67
CA ILE A 736 -15.31 9.72 6.67
C ILE A 736 -15.58 9.25 8.11
N GLN A 737 -15.06 8.08 8.47
CA GLN A 737 -15.53 7.34 9.65
C GLN A 737 -14.95 7.84 10.99
N ASP A 738 -13.97 8.76 10.96
CA ASP A 738 -13.37 9.38 12.14
C ASP A 738 -13.87 10.83 12.37
N PRO A 739 -13.79 11.37 13.61
CA PRO A 739 -14.30 12.70 13.93
C PRO A 739 -13.62 13.86 13.20
N VAL A 740 -12.34 13.73 12.79
CA VAL A 740 -11.61 14.78 12.07
C VAL A 740 -12.03 14.81 10.61
N ALA A 741 -12.16 13.65 9.98
CA ALA A 741 -12.76 13.52 8.65
C ALA A 741 -14.22 14.02 8.63
N GLN A 742 -15.01 13.78 9.69
CA GLN A 742 -16.38 14.29 9.80
C GLN A 742 -16.46 15.81 9.96
N ASP A 743 -15.52 16.42 10.68
CA ASP A 743 -15.47 17.86 10.90
C ASP A 743 -14.88 18.61 9.70
N LYS A 744 -13.83 18.08 9.07
CA LYS A 744 -13.11 18.74 7.97
C LYS A 744 -13.65 18.36 6.59
N LEU A 745 -13.79 17.06 6.30
CA LEU A 745 -13.98 16.55 4.94
C LEU A 745 -15.46 16.43 4.53
N GLN A 746 -16.41 16.92 5.32
CA GLN A 746 -17.84 16.79 4.99
C GLN A 746 -18.20 17.45 3.64
N GLY A 747 -18.55 16.61 2.66
CA GLY A 747 -18.87 17.05 1.30
C GLY A 747 -17.66 17.17 0.36
N CYS A 748 -16.53 16.54 0.71
CA CYS A 748 -15.41 16.29 -0.18
C CYS A 748 -15.84 15.61 -1.50
N ALA A 749 -15.07 15.85 -2.58
CA ALA A 749 -15.10 14.98 -3.74
C ALA A 749 -14.35 13.66 -3.43
N PRO A 750 -14.73 12.50 -3.99
CA PRO A 750 -14.21 11.21 -3.53
C PRO A 750 -12.70 11.08 -3.36
N ALA A 751 -11.90 11.49 -4.35
CA ALA A 751 -10.44 11.45 -4.32
C ALA A 751 -9.79 12.68 -3.64
N MET A 752 -10.62 13.54 -3.00
CA MET A 752 -10.23 14.63 -2.10
C MET A 752 -10.62 14.32 -0.63
N CYS A 753 -11.21 13.17 -0.34
CA CYS A 753 -11.68 12.77 1.00
C CYS A 753 -10.53 12.22 1.89
N TYR A 754 -9.43 12.97 2.00
CA TYR A 754 -8.25 12.62 2.81
C TYR A 754 -7.73 13.85 3.55
N ILE A 755 -7.14 13.65 4.74
CA ILE A 755 -6.42 14.69 5.48
C ILE A 755 -5.21 14.08 6.22
N ASP A 756 -4.01 14.66 6.04
CA ASP A 756 -2.82 14.22 6.76
C ASP A 756 -2.86 14.70 8.23
N HIS A 757 -3.55 13.94 9.08
CA HIS A 757 -3.76 14.26 10.49
C HIS A 757 -3.76 13.00 11.37
N ILE A 758 -3.10 13.09 12.53
CA ILE A 758 -2.82 11.97 13.45
C ILE A 758 -4.08 11.35 14.05
N GLU A 759 -5.16 12.11 14.14
CA GLU A 759 -6.48 11.62 14.57
C GLU A 759 -7.40 11.18 13.42
N SER A 760 -6.97 11.21 12.15
CA SER A 760 -7.80 10.75 11.01
C SER A 760 -7.55 9.30 10.62
N TRP A 761 -7.88 8.36 11.52
CA TRP A 761 -7.67 6.93 11.24
C TRP A 761 -8.41 6.42 9.99
N ALA A 762 -9.57 7.00 9.66
CA ALA A 762 -10.37 6.54 8.53
C ALA A 762 -9.81 6.96 7.14
N THR A 763 -8.84 7.88 7.09
CA THR A 763 -8.19 8.33 5.84
C THR A 763 -6.66 8.23 5.86
N ASN A 764 -6.04 8.30 7.04
CA ASN A 764 -4.61 8.49 7.23
C ASN A 764 -3.97 7.51 8.23
N GLU A 765 -4.58 6.36 8.51
CA GLU A 765 -3.88 5.27 9.21
C GLU A 765 -2.78 4.65 8.31
N ILE A 766 -2.03 3.70 8.87
CA ILE A 766 -1.08 2.80 8.21
C ILE A 766 -1.31 1.38 8.70
N THR A 767 -1.09 0.37 7.86
CA THR A 767 -1.15 -1.05 8.28
C THR A 767 -0.34 -1.98 7.36
N ILE A 768 0.06 -3.12 7.90
CA ILE A 768 0.82 -4.19 7.24
C ILE A 768 0.25 -4.62 5.88
N ASN A 769 -1.07 -4.59 5.69
CA ASN A 769 -1.71 -5.00 4.43
C ASN A 769 -1.69 -3.91 3.34
N TRP A 770 -1.34 -2.66 3.68
CA TRP A 770 -1.13 -1.57 2.73
C TRP A 770 0.37 -1.41 2.43
N ASN A 771 1.23 -1.66 3.42
CA ASN A 771 2.68 -1.65 3.24
C ASN A 771 3.21 -2.91 2.51
N ALA A 772 2.57 -4.07 2.62
CA ALA A 772 2.98 -5.29 1.91
C ALA A 772 2.87 -5.15 0.37
N PRO A 773 1.74 -4.65 -0.20
CA PRO A 773 1.66 -4.42 -1.63
C PRO A 773 2.46 -3.19 -2.08
N LEU A 774 2.71 -2.20 -1.21
CA LEU A 774 3.69 -1.13 -1.49
C LEU A 774 5.09 -1.72 -1.70
N ALA A 775 5.57 -2.55 -0.77
CA ALA A 775 6.89 -3.19 -0.86
C ALA A 775 7.01 -4.05 -2.13
N TRP A 776 5.97 -4.81 -2.46
CA TRP A 776 5.90 -5.60 -3.69
C TRP A 776 6.03 -4.72 -4.95
N ILE A 777 5.28 -3.62 -5.01
CA ILE A 777 5.34 -2.67 -6.13
C ILE A 777 6.68 -1.95 -6.22
N ALA A 778 7.25 -1.53 -5.09
CA ALA A 778 8.55 -0.89 -5.03
C ALA A 778 9.67 -1.82 -5.56
N SER A 779 9.63 -3.10 -5.21
CA SER A 779 10.50 -4.13 -5.80
C SER A 779 10.31 -4.24 -7.31
N TYR A 780 9.06 -4.33 -7.79
CA TYR A 780 8.76 -4.43 -9.22
C TYR A 780 9.25 -3.22 -10.03
N VAL A 781 9.07 -1.98 -9.56
CA VAL A 781 9.50 -0.79 -10.33
C VAL A 781 11.00 -0.54 -10.29
N ASP A 782 11.71 -1.01 -9.26
CA ASP A 782 13.17 -0.95 -9.22
C ASP A 782 13.81 -1.95 -10.19
N ASP A 783 13.26 -3.17 -10.30
CA ASP A 783 13.70 -4.17 -11.29
C ASP A 783 13.62 -3.63 -12.73
N LEU A 784 12.56 -2.87 -13.06
CA LEU A 784 12.42 -2.21 -14.35
C LEU A 784 13.58 -1.21 -14.58
N GLY A 785 13.86 -0.36 -13.60
CA GLY A 785 14.89 0.66 -13.67
C GLY A 785 16.30 0.07 -13.87
N GLN A 786 16.64 -0.99 -13.15
CA GLN A 786 17.95 -1.65 -13.26
C GLN A 786 18.18 -2.41 -14.59
N GLY A 787 17.21 -2.38 -15.52
CA GLY A 787 17.35 -2.87 -16.89
C GLY A 787 16.43 -4.04 -17.24
N GLY A 788 15.44 -4.34 -16.40
CA GLY A 788 14.50 -5.45 -16.58
C GLY A 788 13.48 -5.31 -17.72
N ASP A 789 13.60 -4.31 -18.61
CA ASP A 789 12.68 -4.14 -19.74
C ASP A 789 13.30 -3.44 -20.96
N GLN A 790 13.97 -4.23 -21.82
CA GLN A 790 14.16 -3.85 -23.23
C GLN A 790 12.96 -4.30 -24.06
N GLY A 791 11.96 -3.42 -24.21
CA GLY A 791 10.66 -3.70 -24.82
C GLY A 791 10.71 -4.33 -26.22
N GLY A 792 10.58 -5.66 -26.28
CA GLY A 792 10.69 -6.47 -27.50
C GLY A 792 9.40 -6.51 -28.33
N ASN A 793 9.22 -5.56 -29.26
CA ASN A 793 8.08 -5.52 -30.19
C ASN A 793 7.97 -6.83 -31.04
N PRO A 794 6.89 -7.63 -30.94
CA PRO A 794 6.79 -8.96 -31.55
C PRO A 794 6.44 -8.89 -33.06
N GLY A 795 7.37 -8.37 -33.88
CA GLY A 795 7.04 -7.90 -35.24
C GLY A 795 8.00 -8.17 -36.41
N GLU A 796 9.29 -8.46 -36.22
CA GLU A 796 10.24 -8.61 -37.35
C GLU A 796 11.05 -9.93 -37.32
N GLU A 797 11.32 -10.50 -38.50
CA GLU A 797 12.19 -11.69 -38.65
C GLU A 797 13.66 -11.30 -38.42
N PRO A 798 14.48 -12.13 -37.73
CA PRO A 798 15.81 -11.74 -37.27
C PRO A 798 16.78 -11.49 -38.43
N GLY A 799 17.12 -10.21 -38.64
CA GLY A 799 18.29 -9.78 -39.41
C GLY A 799 19.57 -9.92 -38.59
N GLU A 800 20.66 -10.32 -39.23
CA GLU A 800 21.98 -10.43 -38.58
C GLU A 800 22.62 -9.04 -38.39
N ASP A 801 22.73 -8.55 -37.16
CA ASP A 801 23.79 -7.62 -36.75
C ASP A 801 24.20 -7.93 -35.28
N PRO A 802 25.50 -7.90 -34.88
CA PRO A 802 25.92 -8.60 -33.65
C PRO A 802 26.75 -7.74 -32.66
N ASP A 803 26.12 -7.21 -31.60
CA ASP A 803 26.88 -6.80 -30.39
C ASP A 803 26.01 -6.75 -29.10
N GLU A 804 25.70 -7.90 -28.50
CA GLU A 804 25.22 -8.00 -27.11
C GLU A 804 26.18 -8.87 -26.26
N THR A 805 26.51 -8.42 -25.05
CA THR A 805 27.83 -8.66 -24.45
C THR A 805 27.94 -9.90 -23.54
N ALA A 806 28.46 -11.01 -24.08
CA ALA A 806 29.06 -12.04 -23.24
C ALA A 806 30.44 -11.59 -22.74
N SER A 807 30.49 -10.99 -21.55
CA SER A 807 31.76 -10.82 -20.84
C SER A 807 32.28 -12.20 -20.41
N CYS A 808 33.59 -12.42 -20.55
CA CYS A 808 34.23 -13.69 -20.21
C CYS A 808 35.60 -13.48 -19.57
N GLU A 809 36.02 -14.44 -18.77
CA GLU A 809 37.31 -14.43 -18.09
C GLU A 809 38.07 -15.73 -18.39
N VAL A 810 39.37 -15.63 -18.67
CA VAL A 810 40.23 -16.76 -19.00
C VAL A 810 41.48 -16.77 -18.11
N GLU A 811 41.68 -17.87 -17.40
CA GLU A 811 42.95 -18.19 -16.73
C GLU A 811 43.74 -19.15 -17.64
N TYR A 812 45.01 -18.83 -17.90
CA TYR A 812 45.90 -19.67 -18.71
C TYR A 812 47.15 -20.09 -17.92
N ALA A 813 47.13 -21.29 -17.36
CA ALA A 813 48.22 -21.84 -16.55
C ALA A 813 49.11 -22.77 -17.38
N SER A 814 50.40 -22.44 -17.57
CA SER A 814 51.33 -23.24 -18.38
C SER A 814 52.58 -23.71 -17.63
N ASN A 815 52.86 -25.02 -17.70
CA ASN A 815 54.06 -25.65 -17.17
C ASN A 815 54.99 -26.06 -18.34
N ARG A 816 56.25 -25.62 -18.30
CA ARG A 816 57.17 -25.63 -19.45
C ARG A 816 58.48 -26.36 -19.13
N TRP A 817 59.00 -27.09 -20.11
CA TRP A 817 60.31 -27.75 -20.05
C TRP A 817 61.07 -27.58 -21.38
N GLY A 818 62.29 -28.13 -21.46
CA GLY A 818 63.12 -28.04 -22.67
C GLY A 818 62.46 -28.70 -23.88
N GLY A 819 61.91 -27.88 -24.80
CA GLY A 819 61.28 -28.30 -26.05
C GLY A 819 59.79 -28.68 -25.94
N GLY A 820 59.14 -28.48 -24.80
CA GLY A 820 57.72 -28.83 -24.62
C GLY A 820 57.03 -28.12 -23.46
N PHE A 821 55.71 -28.13 -23.48
CA PHE A 821 54.87 -27.53 -22.45
C PHE A 821 53.52 -28.25 -22.31
N SER A 822 52.87 -28.05 -21.17
CA SER A 822 51.50 -28.49 -20.86
C SER A 822 50.76 -27.27 -20.32
N SER A 823 49.57 -27.00 -20.84
CA SER A 823 48.71 -25.89 -20.40
C SER A 823 47.34 -26.39 -19.95
N THR A 824 46.79 -25.71 -18.95
CA THR A 824 45.36 -25.74 -18.59
C THR A 824 44.78 -24.38 -18.91
N VAL A 825 43.58 -24.37 -19.48
CA VAL A 825 42.80 -23.17 -19.76
C VAL A 825 41.48 -23.29 -19.02
N THR A 826 41.15 -22.32 -18.19
CA THR A 826 39.86 -22.22 -17.50
C THR A 826 39.12 -21.03 -18.08
N VAL A 827 37.89 -21.24 -18.55
CA VAL A 827 36.99 -20.21 -19.07
C VAL A 827 35.86 -20.03 -18.08
N ARG A 828 35.70 -18.83 -17.54
CA ARG A 828 34.55 -18.42 -16.73
C ARG A 828 33.55 -17.67 -17.60
N ASN A 829 32.27 -18.01 -17.47
CA ASN A 829 31.19 -17.17 -17.95
C ASN A 829 30.96 -16.03 -16.94
N THR A 830 31.14 -14.79 -17.37
CA THR A 830 30.85 -13.59 -16.55
C THR A 830 29.80 -12.70 -17.21
N GLY A 831 29.05 -13.23 -18.19
CA GLY A 831 27.81 -12.65 -18.70
C GLY A 831 26.59 -13.21 -17.97
N VAL A 832 25.45 -12.54 -18.16
CA VAL A 832 24.19 -12.78 -17.42
C VAL A 832 23.37 -14.00 -17.89
N ALA A 833 23.83 -14.73 -18.90
CA ALA A 833 23.10 -15.86 -19.50
C ALA A 833 23.96 -17.12 -19.62
N THR A 834 23.34 -18.31 -19.61
CA THR A 834 24.04 -19.60 -19.76
C THR A 834 24.55 -19.80 -21.19
N LEU A 835 25.87 -19.76 -21.38
CA LEU A 835 26.51 -19.97 -22.69
C LEU A 835 26.31 -21.41 -23.16
N SER A 836 25.37 -21.62 -24.10
CA SER A 836 25.01 -22.93 -24.64
C SER A 836 25.73 -23.19 -25.96
N GLY A 837 26.92 -23.80 -25.85
CA GLY A 837 27.90 -23.91 -26.94
C GLY A 837 28.94 -22.81 -26.84
N TRP A 838 30.22 -23.20 -26.82
CA TRP A 838 31.34 -22.28 -26.75
C TRP A 838 32.43 -22.57 -27.78
N GLU A 839 33.04 -21.50 -28.29
CA GLU A 839 34.25 -21.52 -29.10
C GLU A 839 35.26 -20.53 -28.50
N LEU A 840 36.35 -21.04 -27.93
CA LEU A 840 37.44 -20.21 -27.41
C LEU A 840 38.56 -20.12 -28.44
N ALA A 841 38.86 -18.92 -28.91
CA ALA A 841 39.92 -18.64 -29.87
C ALA A 841 41.06 -17.82 -29.26
N TRP A 842 42.31 -18.11 -29.66
CA TRP A 842 43.49 -17.32 -29.33
C TRP A 842 44.61 -17.52 -30.36
N ALA A 843 45.65 -16.69 -30.31
CA ALA A 843 46.87 -16.88 -31.09
C ALA A 843 48.08 -17.05 -30.16
N PHE A 844 48.94 -18.03 -30.43
CA PHE A 844 50.19 -18.19 -29.71
C PHE A 844 51.15 -17.01 -29.98
N PRO A 845 51.91 -16.53 -28.97
CA PRO A 845 52.95 -15.51 -29.16
C PRO A 845 54.16 -15.97 -29.99
N ASP A 846 54.55 -17.24 -29.89
CA ASP A 846 55.80 -17.79 -30.43
C ASP A 846 55.55 -18.90 -31.49
N ASP A 847 56.45 -19.89 -31.60
CA ASP A 847 56.38 -21.01 -32.55
C ASP A 847 55.70 -22.28 -31.98
N GLN A 848 54.92 -22.10 -30.91
CA GLN A 848 54.22 -23.14 -30.16
C GLN A 848 53.28 -23.98 -31.04
N LYS A 849 53.26 -25.31 -30.82
CA LYS A 849 52.43 -26.27 -31.54
C LYS A 849 51.80 -27.29 -30.61
N ILE A 850 50.47 -27.35 -30.61
CA ILE A 850 49.71 -28.35 -29.86
C ILE A 850 49.92 -29.73 -30.48
N THR A 851 50.09 -30.75 -29.63
CA THR A 851 50.30 -32.15 -30.04
C THR A 851 49.22 -33.09 -29.51
N GLN A 852 48.53 -32.73 -28.43
CA GLN A 852 47.41 -33.46 -27.83
C GLN A 852 46.58 -32.52 -26.95
N ALA A 853 45.25 -32.66 -26.96
CA ALA A 853 44.34 -31.97 -26.05
C ALA A 853 43.41 -32.95 -25.31
N TRP A 854 42.72 -32.49 -24.27
CA TRP A 854 41.69 -33.20 -23.53
C TRP A 854 40.64 -32.23 -22.95
N SER A 855 39.42 -32.73 -22.70
CA SER A 855 38.23 -31.95 -22.28
C SER A 855 37.76 -30.84 -23.24
N ALA A 856 38.38 -30.74 -24.42
CA ALA A 856 37.98 -29.89 -25.53
C ALA A 856 38.47 -30.50 -26.86
N GLU A 857 37.76 -30.23 -27.96
CA GLU A 857 38.29 -30.41 -29.31
C GLU A 857 39.09 -29.16 -29.69
N VAL A 858 40.40 -29.31 -29.89
CA VAL A 858 41.31 -28.18 -30.14
C VAL A 858 41.96 -28.32 -31.53
N THR A 859 41.86 -27.27 -32.33
CA THR A 859 42.47 -27.18 -33.66
C THR A 859 43.44 -26.01 -33.72
N GLN A 860 44.54 -26.15 -34.47
CA GLN A 860 45.54 -25.08 -34.66
C GLN A 860 45.90 -24.94 -36.14
N THR A 861 45.86 -23.71 -36.64
CA THR A 861 46.33 -23.34 -37.99
C THR A 861 47.38 -22.25 -37.88
N GLY A 862 48.64 -22.58 -38.18
CA GLY A 862 49.74 -21.63 -38.00
C GLY A 862 49.97 -21.32 -36.52
N ARG A 863 49.64 -20.10 -36.09
CA ARG A 863 49.69 -19.65 -34.69
C ARG A 863 48.32 -19.62 -34.02
N ASP A 864 47.25 -19.66 -34.81
CA ASP A 864 45.88 -19.43 -34.38
C ASP A 864 45.27 -20.76 -33.92
N VAL A 865 44.58 -20.73 -32.79
CA VAL A 865 44.02 -21.89 -32.10
C VAL A 865 42.54 -21.65 -31.82
N VAL A 866 41.74 -22.70 -32.01
CA VAL A 866 40.32 -22.71 -31.68
C VAL A 866 40.00 -23.97 -30.87
N ALA A 867 39.38 -23.80 -29.71
CA ALA A 867 38.92 -24.86 -28.82
C ALA A 867 37.38 -24.86 -28.71
N LYS A 868 36.79 -26.06 -28.72
CA LYS A 868 35.35 -26.32 -28.63
C LYS A 868 35.06 -27.37 -27.55
N PRO A 869 33.84 -27.44 -26.98
CA PRO A 869 33.49 -28.39 -25.93
C PRO A 869 33.65 -29.85 -26.35
N ALA A 870 33.92 -30.68 -25.34
CA ALA A 870 33.59 -32.10 -25.39
C ALA A 870 32.09 -32.29 -25.08
N GLN A 871 31.55 -33.48 -25.37
CA GLN A 871 30.10 -33.78 -25.29
C GLN A 871 29.47 -33.50 -23.90
N TRP A 872 30.25 -33.43 -22.82
CA TRP A 872 29.79 -33.29 -21.44
C TRP A 872 30.02 -31.90 -20.83
N ASN A 873 30.65 -30.96 -21.55
CA ASN A 873 30.88 -29.57 -21.08
C ASN A 873 30.46 -28.55 -22.14
N THR A 874 29.38 -28.83 -22.86
CA THR A 874 28.84 -27.97 -23.94
C THR A 874 28.28 -26.65 -23.45
N SER A 875 27.82 -26.55 -22.21
CA SER A 875 27.30 -25.32 -21.60
C SER A 875 28.22 -24.77 -20.50
N ILE A 876 28.18 -23.45 -20.30
CA ILE A 876 28.81 -22.75 -19.18
C ILE A 876 27.73 -21.87 -18.51
N PRO A 877 27.07 -22.33 -17.43
CA PRO A 877 26.13 -21.52 -16.66
C PRO A 877 26.76 -20.22 -16.13
N MET A 878 25.92 -19.20 -15.88
CA MET A 878 26.35 -17.89 -15.36
C MET A 878 27.26 -18.05 -14.13
N GLY A 879 28.35 -17.27 -14.09
CA GLY A 879 29.33 -17.27 -12.99
C GLY A 879 30.21 -18.53 -12.88
N THR A 880 29.91 -19.61 -13.60
CA THR A 880 30.63 -20.90 -13.51
C THR A 880 31.80 -21.01 -14.49
N THR A 881 32.58 -22.10 -14.37
CA THR A 881 33.79 -22.33 -15.17
C THR A 881 33.78 -23.68 -15.89
N VAL A 882 34.39 -23.73 -17.07
CA VAL A 882 34.86 -24.97 -17.71
C VAL A 882 36.37 -24.93 -17.88
N SER A 883 37.04 -26.05 -17.63
CA SER A 883 38.49 -26.18 -17.82
C SER A 883 38.84 -27.29 -18.81
N PHE A 884 39.79 -27.00 -19.70
CA PHE A 884 40.39 -27.97 -20.61
C PHE A 884 41.91 -27.86 -20.60
N GLY A 885 42.61 -28.80 -21.25
CA GLY A 885 44.08 -28.76 -21.26
C GLY A 885 44.70 -29.42 -22.48
N PHE A 886 45.97 -29.10 -22.72
CA PHE A 886 46.71 -29.59 -23.87
C PHE A 886 48.23 -29.60 -23.66
N ASN A 887 48.90 -30.48 -24.39
CA ASN A 887 50.36 -30.56 -24.50
C ASN A 887 50.82 -29.96 -25.84
N GLY A 888 52.03 -29.38 -25.86
CA GLY A 888 52.63 -28.83 -27.07
C GLY A 888 54.16 -28.83 -27.07
N THR A 889 54.74 -28.44 -28.21
CA THR A 889 56.18 -28.22 -28.42
C THR A 889 56.45 -26.77 -28.83
N ALA A 890 57.66 -26.27 -28.56
CA ALA A 890 58.12 -24.94 -28.96
C ALA A 890 59.64 -24.98 -29.19
N GLY A 891 60.14 -24.13 -30.10
CA GLY A 891 61.56 -24.05 -30.47
C GLY A 891 62.35 -22.99 -29.70
N GLY A 892 61.68 -22.05 -29.04
CA GLY A 892 62.30 -20.95 -28.29
C GLY A 892 61.73 -20.77 -26.88
N GLN A 893 61.55 -19.50 -26.48
CA GLN A 893 60.58 -19.18 -25.43
C GLN A 893 59.17 -19.45 -25.98
N ALA A 894 58.22 -19.70 -25.07
CA ALA A 894 56.88 -20.16 -25.37
C ALA A 894 55.88 -19.38 -24.51
N ALA A 895 55.78 -18.08 -24.74
CA ALA A 895 55.02 -17.16 -23.90
C ALA A 895 53.51 -17.49 -23.89
N ASP A 896 52.82 -17.03 -22.85
CA ASP A 896 51.38 -17.26 -22.68
C ASP A 896 50.58 -16.31 -23.58
N PRO A 897 49.44 -16.73 -24.16
CA PRO A 897 48.60 -15.85 -24.96
C PRO A 897 48.03 -14.71 -24.10
N ALA A 898 48.15 -13.46 -24.57
CA ALA A 898 47.68 -12.27 -23.86
C ALA A 898 46.27 -11.80 -24.29
N SER A 899 45.56 -12.60 -25.08
CA SER A 899 44.25 -12.27 -25.63
C SER A 899 43.50 -13.54 -26.05
N PHE A 900 42.26 -13.66 -25.59
CA PHE A 900 41.33 -14.72 -25.97
C PHE A 900 40.00 -14.10 -26.38
N SER A 901 39.23 -14.81 -27.22
CA SER A 901 37.81 -14.51 -27.44
C SER A 901 36.96 -15.76 -27.29
N LEU A 902 35.75 -15.60 -26.75
CA LEU A 902 34.74 -16.63 -26.55
C LEU A 902 33.54 -16.27 -27.42
N ASN A 903 33.13 -17.17 -28.32
CA ASN A 903 32.06 -16.95 -29.31
C ASN A 903 32.23 -15.66 -30.16
N GLY A 904 33.47 -15.16 -30.29
CA GLY A 904 33.83 -13.93 -30.98
C GLY A 904 34.15 -12.74 -30.06
N GLN A 905 33.58 -12.70 -28.86
CA GLN A 905 33.73 -11.58 -27.93
C GLN A 905 34.96 -11.72 -27.02
N LYS A 906 35.58 -10.59 -26.65
CA LYS A 906 36.92 -10.55 -26.04
C LYS A 906 36.87 -10.82 -24.54
N CYS A 907 37.66 -11.79 -24.07
CA CYS A 907 37.76 -12.09 -22.64
C CYS A 907 38.82 -11.24 -21.92
N THR A 908 38.59 -11.03 -20.63
CA THR A 908 39.61 -10.64 -19.63
C THR A 908 40.54 -11.84 -19.39
N VAL A 909 41.84 -11.57 -19.19
CA VAL A 909 42.85 -12.60 -18.90
C VAL A 909 43.43 -12.38 -17.52
N LYS A 910 43.56 -13.43 -16.72
CA LYS A 910 44.22 -13.44 -15.40
C LYS A 910 45.54 -14.20 -15.43
#